data_AF-A0A0F9LNJ9-F1
#
_entry.id   AF-A0A0F9LNJ9-F1
#
_cell.length_a   1.000
_cell.length_b   1.000
_cell.length_c   1.000
_cell.angle_alpha   90.00
_cell.angle_beta   90.00
_cell.angle_gamma   90.00
#
_symmetry.space_group_name_H-M   'P 1'
#
loop_
_entity.id
_entity.type
_entity.pdbx_description
1 polymer ?
#
loop_
_entity_poly.entity_id
_entity_poly.type
_entity_poly.pdbx_seq_one_letter_code
_entity_poly.pdbx_strand_id
1 'polypeptide(L)'
;VRINKRPYQWRHSCFVSICATVAGDPTNVVAGGVTGWVALENVWRWDWRDVPGGGGALGATTEYWVVVKTSQTRGYMPEHRLMFDSDGSATGGAAKYSHDGTTWAALAQSMAFRINYGTHTQLEDEVVAFAYGNANDTPYLIAAGGKKAYKFDTGTGYWVDISAGIEAYTGGGGASTTNDITDLLFFYDRLYAAQGYDQPIRQWNGTVWGPADETNLCEGWEFEDNADIAEWTVAAAAALNDVAGGETGNCGELECNGGGGGFHYAYQEFTVVDGEYYEVWYHHKNGGGGGDNRGLVRIGSTLGANDIYNSDPLDVGAWTERHVLVTAIGTSMFFHIYTNGDANNDITLYDNVKVHKAPSAKELHIARGLMWGSNARNEVRFSNTGLTWSSSITVGDPLYEIMDFIDYAGRLLVGKENGMWNLDRTDLATEYFLFPAQTSPLNCKGWTVWSGILYIPMMGVSVWAWRGTNYKEVGPSDTSTGPTSDWPNRTTRFSSNAGFLFAAAESQKGAGWGGIMVYNGIGWHQLCHHTRVDKKCKAIFVTSEIAGEIRVWFAEENKIDYIKLSGFTNNRYDDDAMDYDITGSNLVTSWWDGGLKDAVKFWNRVNIIADIPAKGSIDVYYVKDGFNWKSVADFVLLGHLTPENLSDDGEYSLQFPDGLVAKSIQLIFRLNTMSSANTPRIKAYNIESIVRQIPVDAYSFRILLANNITKMDKTTESTRTANDMWEELKRARAKNEPVLVSFPQKTVRGMVSHLQETTYRFKPDGMRNETWERVASVSVIEAT
;
A
#
# COMPACT_ATOMS: atom_id res chain seq x y z
N VAL A 1 29.11 -12.50 -19.84
CA VAL A 1 30.20 -11.49 -19.69
C VAL A 1 30.52 -10.94 -21.07
N ARG A 2 30.53 -9.61 -21.24
CA ARG A 2 30.93 -8.93 -22.49
C ARG A 2 32.17 -8.05 -22.28
N ILE A 3 33.00 -7.90 -23.32
CA ILE A 3 34.27 -7.13 -23.22
C ILE A 3 34.44 -6.10 -24.33
N ASN A 4 35.05 -4.96 -24.00
CA ASN A 4 35.44 -3.91 -24.94
C ASN A 4 36.95 -3.55 -24.81
N LYS A 5 37.68 -3.46 -25.94
CA LYS A 5 39.13 -3.14 -26.01
C LYS A 5 39.42 -1.94 -26.93
N ARG A 6 40.50 -1.18 -26.66
CA ARG A 6 40.94 -0.07 -27.54
C ARG A 6 41.67 -0.56 -28.79
N PRO A 7 41.68 0.21 -29.90
CA PRO A 7 42.09 -0.25 -31.24
C PRO A 7 43.58 -0.54 -31.46
N TYR A 8 44.44 -0.48 -30.44
CA TYR A 8 45.90 -0.69 -30.57
C TYR A 8 46.43 -1.85 -29.70
N GLN A 9 45.55 -2.70 -29.17
CA GLN A 9 45.87 -3.66 -28.09
C GLN A 9 45.86 -5.14 -28.51
N TRP A 10 46.00 -5.42 -29.81
CA TRP A 10 45.90 -6.74 -30.45
C TRP A 10 46.97 -7.77 -30.06
N ARG A 11 47.98 -7.40 -29.26
CA ARG A 11 49.16 -8.22 -28.97
C ARG A 11 49.08 -9.00 -27.65
N HIS A 12 47.97 -8.90 -26.92
CA HIS A 12 47.85 -9.53 -25.60
C HIS A 12 46.58 -10.37 -25.50
N SER A 13 46.74 -11.59 -25.01
CA SER A 13 45.65 -12.50 -24.70
C SER A 13 45.08 -12.14 -23.34
N CYS A 14 43.76 -12.08 -23.25
CA CYS A 14 43.04 -11.90 -22.00
C CYS A 14 42.25 -13.18 -21.72
N PHE A 15 42.22 -13.59 -20.46
CA PHE A 15 41.53 -14.80 -20.01
C PHE A 15 40.65 -14.45 -18.82
N VAL A 16 39.49 -15.09 -18.71
CA VAL A 16 38.58 -14.94 -17.56
C VAL A 16 38.31 -16.31 -16.94
N SER A 17 38.13 -16.34 -15.62
CA SER A 17 37.63 -17.52 -14.90
C SER A 17 36.69 -17.11 -13.77
N ILE A 18 35.69 -17.95 -13.47
CA ILE A 18 34.72 -17.77 -12.38
C ILE A 18 35.00 -18.80 -11.28
N CYS A 19 35.16 -18.34 -10.04
CA CYS A 19 35.47 -19.19 -8.88
C CYS A 19 34.37 -19.08 -7.82
N ALA A 20 33.90 -20.21 -7.27
CA ALA A 20 32.96 -20.26 -6.16
C ALA A 20 33.70 -20.25 -4.81
N THR A 21 33.09 -19.70 -3.76
CA THR A 21 33.67 -19.52 -2.43
C THR A 21 33.81 -20.82 -1.62
N VAL A 22 35.04 -21.27 -1.41
CA VAL A 22 35.46 -21.78 -0.11
C VAL A 22 36.71 -21.01 0.28
N ALA A 23 36.75 -20.48 1.51
CA ALA A 23 37.82 -19.63 2.01
C ALA A 23 39.20 -20.29 1.85
N GLY A 24 39.94 -19.87 0.84
CA GLY A 24 41.27 -20.35 0.52
C GLY A 24 41.72 -19.64 -0.75
N ASP A 25 42.83 -18.93 -0.63
CA ASP A 25 43.65 -18.34 -1.70
C ASP A 25 43.20 -18.60 -3.16
N PRO A 26 42.94 -17.56 -3.99
CA PRO A 26 42.67 -17.74 -5.42
C PRO A 26 43.79 -18.44 -6.21
N THR A 27 44.93 -18.77 -5.59
CA THR A 27 45.95 -19.64 -6.17
C THR A 27 45.61 -21.14 -6.12
N ASN A 28 44.64 -21.56 -5.31
CA ASN A 28 44.20 -22.97 -5.21
C ASN A 28 43.06 -23.32 -6.18
N VAL A 29 43.08 -22.71 -7.37
CA VAL A 29 42.26 -23.17 -8.50
C VAL A 29 42.85 -24.49 -8.98
N VAL A 30 42.37 -25.61 -8.43
CA VAL A 30 42.54 -26.93 -9.06
C VAL A 30 42.04 -26.78 -10.49
N ALA A 31 42.89 -27.17 -11.46
CA ALA A 31 42.70 -27.06 -12.91
C ALA A 31 41.24 -26.91 -13.38
N GLY A 32 40.74 -25.67 -13.36
CA GLY A 32 39.38 -25.33 -13.76
C GLY A 32 38.52 -24.82 -12.61
N GLY A 33 38.35 -23.49 -12.52
CA GLY A 33 37.14 -22.92 -11.91
C GLY A 33 35.88 -23.42 -12.62
N VAL A 34 34.70 -22.99 -12.20
CA VAL A 34 33.39 -23.48 -12.68
C VAL A 34 33.26 -23.48 -14.22
N THR A 35 34.04 -22.66 -14.92
CA THR A 35 34.09 -22.57 -16.39
C THR A 35 35.47 -22.79 -17.03
N GLY A 36 36.51 -23.13 -16.26
CA GLY A 36 37.90 -23.10 -16.77
C GLY A 36 38.43 -21.68 -17.02
N TRP A 37 39.63 -21.56 -17.60
CA TRP A 37 40.12 -20.30 -18.16
C TRP A 37 39.62 -20.15 -19.58
N VAL A 38 38.73 -19.19 -19.83
CA VAL A 38 38.24 -18.93 -21.19
C VAL A 38 39.06 -17.81 -21.82
N ALA A 39 39.67 -18.12 -22.96
CA ALA A 39 40.40 -17.14 -23.76
C ALA A 39 39.41 -16.16 -24.40
N LEU A 40 39.69 -14.87 -24.27
CA LEU A 40 38.86 -13.81 -24.81
C LEU A 40 39.42 -13.41 -26.18
N GLU A 41 38.62 -13.63 -27.23
CA GLU A 41 39.01 -13.26 -28.58
C GLU A 41 39.17 -11.75 -28.73
N ASN A 42 40.14 -11.33 -29.54
CA ASN A 42 40.37 -9.92 -29.82
C ASN A 42 39.30 -9.39 -30.79
N VAL A 43 38.56 -8.37 -30.37
CA VAL A 43 37.58 -7.68 -31.20
C VAL A 43 38.10 -6.33 -31.70
N TRP A 44 37.76 -6.00 -32.95
CA TRP A 44 38.10 -4.73 -33.59
C TRP A 44 37.17 -3.62 -33.07
N ARG A 45 37.72 -2.54 -32.48
CA ARG A 45 37.04 -1.27 -32.15
C ARG A 45 35.68 -1.43 -31.45
N TRP A 46 35.69 -1.33 -30.13
CA TRP A 46 34.49 -1.07 -29.32
C TRP A 46 33.33 -2.05 -29.45
N ASP A 47 33.54 -3.18 -30.12
CA ASP A 47 32.52 -4.19 -30.30
C ASP A 47 32.42 -5.08 -29.06
N TRP A 48 31.20 -5.36 -28.62
CA TRP A 48 30.95 -6.24 -27.49
C TRP A 48 30.85 -7.67 -27.99
N ARG A 49 31.61 -8.59 -27.38
CA ARG A 49 31.42 -10.02 -27.60
C ARG A 49 31.12 -10.75 -26.31
N ASP A 50 30.13 -11.63 -26.38
CA ASP A 50 29.86 -12.62 -25.34
C ASP A 50 31.00 -13.64 -25.29
N VAL A 51 31.32 -14.10 -24.08
CA VAL A 51 32.27 -15.19 -23.86
C VAL A 51 31.63 -16.50 -24.33
N PRO A 52 32.13 -17.15 -25.40
CA PRO A 52 31.55 -18.38 -25.89
C PRO A 52 31.80 -19.52 -24.89
N GLY A 53 30.76 -20.28 -24.53
CA GLY A 53 30.90 -21.54 -23.79
C GLY A 53 30.62 -21.52 -22.28
N GLY A 54 30.07 -20.43 -21.72
CA GLY A 54 29.65 -20.38 -20.31
C GLY A 54 28.21 -20.86 -20.07
N GLY A 55 27.82 -22.02 -20.59
CA GLY A 55 26.47 -22.60 -20.41
C GLY A 55 26.23 -23.27 -19.06
N GLY A 56 26.99 -22.91 -18.02
CA GLY A 56 26.77 -23.39 -16.66
C GLY A 56 25.91 -22.38 -15.91
N ALA A 57 24.67 -22.75 -15.58
CA ALA A 57 23.87 -21.97 -14.63
C ALA A 57 24.65 -21.83 -13.32
N LEU A 58 24.93 -20.60 -12.91
CA LEU A 58 25.54 -20.32 -11.61
C LEU A 58 24.44 -20.49 -10.55
N GLY A 59 24.65 -21.38 -9.58
CA GLY A 59 23.67 -21.62 -8.50
C GLY A 59 23.40 -20.34 -7.70
N ALA A 60 22.14 -20.09 -7.34
CA ALA A 60 21.65 -18.84 -6.75
C ALA A 60 22.20 -18.48 -5.35
N THR A 61 22.99 -19.36 -4.72
CA THR A 61 23.24 -19.31 -3.26
C THR A 61 24.71 -19.14 -2.85
N THR A 62 25.65 -18.80 -3.75
CA THR A 62 27.07 -18.62 -3.35
C THR A 62 27.70 -17.35 -3.93
N GLU A 63 28.64 -16.75 -3.17
CA GLU A 63 29.49 -15.66 -3.63
C GLU A 63 30.42 -16.16 -4.75
N TYR A 64 30.51 -15.44 -5.87
CA TYR A 64 31.41 -15.78 -6.98
C TYR A 64 32.47 -14.71 -7.20
N TRP A 65 33.68 -15.14 -7.56
CA TRP A 65 34.78 -14.28 -7.96
C TRP A 65 35.02 -14.38 -9.46
N VAL A 66 35.18 -13.24 -10.13
CA VAL A 66 35.60 -13.19 -11.53
C VAL A 66 37.05 -12.74 -11.59
N VAL A 67 37.94 -13.63 -12.01
CA VAL A 67 39.38 -13.38 -12.12
C VAL A 67 39.73 -13.15 -13.58
N VAL A 68 40.44 -12.06 -13.86
CA VAL A 68 40.90 -11.69 -15.20
C VAL A 68 42.42 -11.74 -15.25
N LYS A 69 42.97 -12.47 -16.21
CA LYS A 69 44.42 -12.58 -16.44
C LYS A 69 44.76 -12.07 -17.83
N THR A 70 45.85 -11.31 -17.94
CA THR A 70 46.40 -10.84 -19.23
C THR A 70 47.80 -11.38 -19.45
N SER A 71 48.18 -11.61 -20.71
CA SER A 71 49.53 -12.05 -21.10
C SER A 71 50.55 -10.90 -21.18
N GLN A 72 50.17 -9.68 -20.79
CA GLN A 72 51.02 -8.51 -20.88
C GLN A 72 51.92 -8.35 -19.65
N THR A 73 53.23 -8.30 -19.87
CA THR A 73 54.23 -7.97 -18.85
C THR A 73 54.34 -6.43 -18.71
N ARG A 74 54.13 -5.94 -17.48
CA ARG A 74 54.21 -4.54 -16.95
C ARG A 74 54.48 -3.39 -17.93
N GLY A 75 53.66 -2.33 -17.85
CA GLY A 75 54.03 -0.98 -18.31
C GLY A 75 52.88 -0.15 -18.88
N TYR A 76 51.90 -0.80 -19.52
CA TYR A 76 50.71 -0.15 -20.07
C TYR A 76 49.54 -1.14 -20.06
N MET A 77 48.83 -1.28 -18.93
CA MET A 77 47.67 -2.15 -18.90
C MET A 77 46.58 -1.60 -19.82
N PRO A 78 46.07 -2.40 -20.76
CA PRO A 78 44.94 -2.02 -21.58
C PRO A 78 43.69 -1.81 -20.71
N GLU A 79 42.96 -0.71 -20.96
CA GLU A 79 41.62 -0.51 -20.40
C GLU A 79 40.71 -1.62 -20.93
N HIS A 80 40.33 -2.55 -20.05
CA HIS A 80 39.33 -3.57 -20.33
C HIS A 80 38.02 -3.15 -19.67
N ARG A 81 36.95 -3.07 -20.44
CA ARG A 81 35.59 -2.92 -19.88
C ARG A 81 34.94 -4.28 -19.88
N LEU A 82 34.42 -4.67 -18.73
CA LEU A 82 33.67 -5.91 -18.53
C LEU A 82 32.24 -5.53 -18.20
N MET A 83 31.28 -6.11 -18.92
CA MET A 83 29.85 -5.99 -18.62
C MET A 83 29.30 -7.36 -18.23
N PHE A 84 28.59 -7.40 -17.12
CA PHE A 84 27.79 -8.56 -16.72
C PHE A 84 26.35 -8.24 -17.13
N ASP A 85 25.82 -9.05 -18.04
CA ASP A 85 24.41 -9.02 -18.41
C ASP A 85 23.78 -10.19 -17.66
N SER A 86 22.85 -9.91 -16.77
CA SER A 86 22.19 -10.90 -15.91
C SER A 86 20.76 -11.18 -16.36
N ASP A 87 20.42 -10.89 -17.61
CA ASP A 87 19.04 -10.96 -18.15
C ASP A 87 17.99 -10.34 -17.21
N GLY A 88 18.36 -9.26 -16.51
CA GLY A 88 17.44 -8.43 -15.71
C GLY A 88 17.48 -8.57 -14.18
N SER A 89 18.33 -9.40 -13.57
CA SER A 89 18.22 -9.67 -12.11
C SER A 89 19.42 -9.34 -11.19
N ALA A 90 20.46 -8.61 -11.60
CA ALA A 90 21.61 -8.34 -10.72
C ALA A 90 21.76 -6.85 -10.34
N THR A 91 21.49 -6.55 -9.07
CA THR A 91 21.79 -5.28 -8.37
C THR A 91 23.29 -5.15 -8.09
N GLY A 92 23.83 -3.94 -8.29
CA GLY A 92 25.27 -3.66 -8.43
C GLY A 92 26.17 -3.88 -7.21
N GLY A 93 27.48 -3.97 -7.47
CA GLY A 93 28.55 -4.06 -6.46
C GLY A 93 29.77 -3.19 -6.78
N ALA A 94 30.54 -2.81 -5.76
CA ALA A 94 31.77 -2.01 -5.88
C ALA A 94 33.01 -2.91 -6.10
N ALA A 95 33.89 -2.50 -7.02
CA ALA A 95 35.09 -3.26 -7.40
C ALA A 95 36.26 -3.04 -6.41
N LYS A 96 37.04 -4.10 -6.14
CA LYS A 96 38.33 -4.05 -5.41
C LYS A 96 39.41 -4.70 -6.29
N TYR A 97 40.69 -4.39 -6.07
CA TYR A 97 41.76 -5.00 -6.87
C TYR A 97 42.95 -5.43 -6.04
N SER A 98 43.66 -6.42 -6.57
CA SER A 98 44.95 -6.90 -6.07
C SER A 98 45.87 -7.16 -7.26
N HIS A 99 47.14 -6.73 -7.17
CA HIS A 99 48.11 -6.97 -8.24
C HIS A 99 48.66 -8.40 -8.21
N ASP A 100 48.68 -9.05 -7.05
CA ASP A 100 49.31 -10.35 -6.80
C ASP A 100 48.41 -11.36 -6.07
N GLY A 101 47.17 -10.98 -5.72
CA GLY A 101 46.22 -11.82 -5.00
C GLY A 101 46.34 -11.78 -3.47
N THR A 102 47.35 -11.10 -2.92
CA THR A 102 47.68 -11.15 -1.49
C THR A 102 47.27 -9.92 -0.69
N THR A 103 47.19 -8.74 -1.32
CA THR A 103 46.76 -7.47 -0.68
C THR A 103 45.78 -6.68 -1.54
N TRP A 104 44.78 -6.04 -0.93
CA TRP A 104 43.62 -5.43 -1.61
C TRP A 104 43.47 -3.94 -1.29
N ALA A 105 43.36 -3.08 -2.31
CA ALA A 105 43.20 -1.62 -2.18
C ALA A 105 41.98 -1.08 -2.95
N ALA A 106 41.48 0.11 -2.57
CA ALA A 106 40.53 0.88 -3.37
C ALA A 106 41.24 1.46 -4.61
N LEU A 107 40.56 1.51 -5.76
CA LEU A 107 41.20 1.48 -7.07
C LEU A 107 42.21 2.59 -7.38
N ALA A 108 43.35 2.14 -7.93
CA ALA A 108 43.97 2.82 -9.06
C ALA A 108 44.06 1.91 -10.30
N GLN A 109 44.49 0.63 -10.26
CA GLN A 109 44.67 -0.18 -11.51
C GLN A 109 44.59 -1.73 -11.35
N SER A 110 43.78 -2.40 -12.20
CA SER A 110 43.39 -3.86 -12.27
C SER A 110 42.06 -4.17 -11.58
N MET A 111 41.26 -5.16 -12.00
CA MET A 111 39.84 -5.30 -11.56
C MET A 111 39.49 -6.73 -11.12
N ALA A 112 39.00 -6.88 -9.89
CA ALA A 112 38.21 -8.01 -9.42
C ALA A 112 36.85 -7.50 -8.92
N PHE A 113 35.79 -8.27 -9.11
CA PHE A 113 34.45 -7.89 -8.67
C PHE A 113 34.02 -8.78 -7.51
N ARG A 114 33.51 -8.16 -6.45
CA ARG A 114 32.73 -8.82 -5.40
C ARG A 114 31.27 -8.40 -5.58
N ILE A 115 30.38 -9.38 -5.70
CA ILE A 115 28.94 -9.14 -5.66
C ILE A 115 28.54 -9.25 -4.19
N ASN A 116 28.32 -8.11 -3.53
CA ASN A 116 27.73 -8.06 -2.20
C ASN A 116 26.22 -7.87 -2.37
N TYR A 117 25.44 -8.88 -2.01
CA TYR A 117 23.99 -8.71 -1.85
C TYR A 117 23.73 -7.89 -0.58
N GLY A 118 23.54 -6.58 -0.72
CA GLY A 118 22.92 -5.78 0.33
C GLY A 118 21.48 -6.26 0.59
N THR A 119 20.92 -5.90 1.74
CA THR A 119 19.58 -6.27 2.28
C THR A 119 18.38 -5.80 1.44
N HIS A 120 18.57 -5.50 0.15
CA HIS A 120 17.54 -5.07 -0.78
C HIS A 120 17.15 -6.25 -1.67
N THR A 121 16.30 -7.15 -1.16
CA THR A 121 15.63 -8.11 -2.03
C THR A 121 14.60 -7.35 -2.84
N GLN A 122 14.86 -7.19 -4.13
CA GLN A 122 13.82 -6.85 -5.07
C GLN A 122 12.88 -8.05 -5.16
N LEU A 123 11.62 -7.85 -4.81
CA LEU A 123 10.57 -8.84 -4.92
C LEU A 123 10.10 -8.93 -6.37
N GLU A 124 9.34 -9.97 -6.71
CA GLU A 124 8.90 -10.17 -8.09
C GLU A 124 7.93 -9.08 -8.56
N ASP A 125 7.05 -8.63 -7.66
CA ASP A 125 5.97 -7.70 -7.95
C ASP A 125 5.89 -6.54 -6.95
N GLU A 126 5.13 -5.50 -7.32
CA GLU A 126 4.89 -4.32 -6.50
C GLU A 126 4.25 -4.69 -5.15
N VAL A 127 4.84 -4.20 -4.06
CA VAL A 127 4.38 -4.48 -2.70
C VAL A 127 3.19 -3.61 -2.36
N VAL A 128 2.11 -4.24 -1.92
CA VAL A 128 0.81 -3.59 -1.67
C VAL A 128 0.40 -3.60 -0.20
N ALA A 129 0.90 -4.56 0.58
CA ALA A 129 0.58 -4.69 1.99
C ALA A 129 1.76 -5.21 2.82
N PHE A 130 1.74 -4.82 4.09
CA PHE A 130 2.60 -5.37 5.14
C PHE A 130 1.72 -5.83 6.29
N ALA A 131 2.12 -6.90 6.96
CA ALA A 131 1.48 -7.36 8.19
C ALA A 131 2.56 -7.79 9.20
N TYR A 132 2.30 -7.55 10.48
CA TYR A 132 3.13 -8.03 11.58
C TYR A 132 2.27 -8.64 12.67
N GLY A 133 2.63 -9.81 13.13
CA GLY A 133 1.89 -10.55 14.14
C GLY A 133 2.47 -11.95 14.33
N ASN A 134 1.80 -12.76 15.14
CA ASN A 134 2.24 -14.10 15.43
C ASN A 134 1.60 -15.11 14.47
N ALA A 135 2.38 -16.10 14.04
CA ALA A 135 1.84 -17.36 13.57
C ALA A 135 2.45 -18.52 14.35
N ASN A 136 1.62 -19.41 14.91
CA ASN A 136 2.04 -20.43 15.88
C ASN A 136 2.98 -19.87 16.95
N ASP A 137 2.52 -18.83 17.68
CA ASP A 137 3.27 -18.13 18.74
C ASP A 137 4.61 -17.48 18.31
N THR A 138 4.92 -17.48 17.01
CA THR A 138 6.17 -16.93 16.48
C THR A 138 5.89 -15.63 15.74
N PRO A 139 6.56 -14.50 16.07
CA PRO A 139 6.34 -13.23 15.40
C PRO A 139 6.94 -13.24 14.00
N TYR A 140 6.19 -12.76 13.02
CA TYR A 140 6.61 -12.60 11.64
C TYR A 140 6.27 -11.21 11.11
N LEU A 141 7.18 -10.66 10.30
CA LEU A 141 6.90 -9.53 9.42
C LEU A 141 6.73 -10.07 8.01
N ILE A 142 5.59 -9.78 7.40
CA ILE A 142 5.20 -10.27 6.09
C ILE A 142 4.95 -9.08 5.16
N ALA A 143 5.34 -9.23 3.91
CA ALA A 143 5.00 -8.34 2.81
C ALA A 143 4.28 -9.12 1.71
N ALA A 144 3.28 -8.51 1.09
CA ALA A 144 2.64 -9.04 -0.11
C ALA A 144 3.02 -8.20 -1.34
N GLY A 145 3.46 -8.86 -2.40
CA GLY A 145 3.71 -8.26 -3.70
C GLY A 145 3.18 -9.15 -4.81
N GLY A 146 2.27 -8.60 -5.64
CA GLY A 146 1.54 -9.37 -6.64
C GLY A 146 0.84 -10.57 -6.02
N LYS A 147 1.14 -11.77 -6.53
CA LYS A 147 0.55 -13.04 -6.06
C LYS A 147 1.27 -13.67 -4.87
N LYS A 148 2.36 -13.05 -4.42
CA LYS A 148 3.31 -13.66 -3.49
C LYS A 148 3.32 -12.98 -2.12
N ALA A 149 3.56 -13.80 -1.10
CA ALA A 149 3.85 -13.36 0.26
C ALA A 149 5.30 -13.70 0.61
N TYR A 150 5.97 -12.76 1.28
CA TYR A 150 7.36 -12.87 1.67
C TYR A 150 7.49 -12.62 3.17
N LYS A 151 8.25 -13.47 3.89
CA LYS A 151 8.60 -13.24 5.29
C LYS A 151 9.96 -12.57 5.41
N PHE A 152 10.10 -11.63 6.34
CA PHE A 152 11.40 -11.09 6.69
C PHE A 152 12.12 -12.05 7.64
N ASP A 153 13.28 -12.56 7.22
CA ASP A 153 14.16 -13.39 8.03
C ASP A 153 15.18 -12.51 8.76
N THR A 154 15.06 -12.43 10.08
CA THR A 154 15.94 -11.61 10.93
C THR A 154 17.37 -12.14 11.00
N GLY A 155 17.59 -13.44 10.78
CA GLY A 155 18.91 -14.06 10.83
C GLY A 155 19.75 -13.74 9.60
N THR A 156 19.10 -13.65 8.44
CA THR A 156 19.77 -13.35 7.16
C THR A 156 19.59 -11.90 6.71
N GLY A 157 18.57 -11.20 7.21
CA GLY A 157 18.22 -9.83 6.79
C GLY A 157 17.53 -9.77 5.42
N TYR A 158 17.03 -10.91 4.92
CA TYR A 158 16.38 -11.01 3.60
C TYR A 158 14.90 -11.32 3.69
N TRP A 159 14.20 -11.06 2.58
CA TRP A 159 12.82 -11.46 2.36
C TRP A 159 12.80 -12.85 1.71
N VAL A 160 12.12 -13.80 2.34
CA VAL A 160 12.02 -15.19 1.90
C VAL A 160 10.61 -15.44 1.39
N ASP A 161 10.49 -15.91 0.15
CA ASP A 161 9.23 -16.32 -0.45
C ASP A 161 8.60 -17.46 0.37
N ILE A 162 7.37 -17.27 0.82
CA ILE A 162 6.58 -18.28 1.54
C ILE A 162 5.35 -18.69 0.74
N SER A 163 5.23 -18.32 -0.53
CA SER A 163 4.01 -18.45 -1.34
C SER A 163 3.72 -19.88 -1.81
N ALA A 164 4.57 -20.85 -1.46
CA ALA A 164 4.33 -22.26 -1.70
C ALA A 164 3.01 -22.69 -0.99
N GLY A 165 1.94 -22.77 -1.77
CA GLY A 165 0.56 -23.04 -1.32
C GLY A 165 -0.44 -21.90 -1.53
N ILE A 166 0.02 -20.65 -1.74
CA ILE A 166 -0.82 -19.55 -2.25
C ILE A 166 -1.08 -19.74 -3.75
N GLU A 167 -0.03 -20.06 -4.52
CA GLU A 167 -0.05 -20.04 -5.99
C GLU A 167 -0.82 -21.20 -6.66
N ALA A 168 -1.40 -22.10 -5.86
CA ALA A 168 -2.02 -23.36 -6.22
C ALA A 168 -1.08 -24.37 -6.92
N TYR A 169 -1.13 -25.60 -6.43
CA TYR A 169 -0.52 -26.77 -7.04
C TYR A 169 -1.24 -27.05 -8.38
N THR A 170 -0.58 -26.77 -9.50
CA THR A 170 -1.08 -27.13 -10.84
C THR A 170 -0.78 -28.60 -11.13
N GLY A 171 -1.46 -29.49 -10.40
CA GLY A 171 -1.64 -30.87 -10.84
C GLY A 171 -2.55 -30.85 -12.08
N GLY A 172 -1.97 -30.65 -13.27
CA GLY A 172 -2.64 -30.92 -14.55
C GLY A 172 -3.96 -30.20 -14.82
N GLY A 173 -3.95 -28.86 -14.85
CA GLY A 173 -4.97 -28.06 -15.52
C GLY A 173 -5.89 -27.24 -14.60
N GLY A 174 -5.76 -25.91 -14.66
CA GLY A 174 -6.94 -25.04 -14.61
C GLY A 174 -6.99 -23.88 -13.61
N ALA A 175 -6.39 -23.95 -12.42
CA ALA A 175 -6.60 -22.90 -11.41
C ALA A 175 -5.29 -22.47 -10.73
N SER A 176 -4.53 -21.57 -11.37
CA SER A 176 -3.62 -20.69 -10.60
C SER A 176 -4.48 -19.65 -9.89
N THR A 177 -4.13 -19.20 -8.69
CA THR A 177 -4.65 -17.93 -8.18
C THR A 177 -4.23 -16.83 -9.18
N THR A 178 -5.17 -16.37 -10.01
CA THR A 178 -4.85 -15.41 -11.06
C THR A 178 -4.64 -14.00 -10.52
N ASN A 179 -5.06 -13.74 -9.28
CA ASN A 179 -5.18 -12.39 -8.74
C ASN A 179 -4.13 -12.10 -7.67
N ASP A 180 -3.76 -10.82 -7.62
CA ASP A 180 -2.82 -10.29 -6.66
C ASP A 180 -3.43 -10.34 -5.25
N ILE A 181 -2.59 -10.56 -4.25
CA ILE A 181 -2.95 -10.36 -2.84
C ILE A 181 -3.33 -8.89 -2.67
N THR A 182 -4.53 -8.62 -2.18
CA THR A 182 -5.04 -7.27 -1.97
C THR A 182 -4.78 -6.77 -0.56
N ASP A 183 -4.78 -7.66 0.42
CA ASP A 183 -4.55 -7.30 1.83
C ASP A 183 -3.99 -8.47 2.66
N LEU A 184 -3.35 -8.14 3.80
CA LEU A 184 -2.74 -9.10 4.73
C LEU A 184 -3.06 -8.74 6.18
N LEU A 185 -3.37 -9.74 7.00
CA LEU A 185 -3.69 -9.53 8.41
C LEU A 185 -3.32 -10.75 9.25
N PHE A 186 -2.87 -10.54 10.50
CA PHE A 186 -2.73 -11.62 11.48
C PHE A 186 -3.94 -11.71 12.40
N PHE A 187 -4.52 -12.90 12.56
CA PHE A 187 -5.65 -13.19 13.45
C PHE A 187 -5.48 -14.59 14.07
N TYR A 188 -5.66 -14.74 15.39
CA TYR A 188 -5.48 -16.00 16.15
C TYR A 188 -4.29 -16.87 15.69
N ASP A 189 -3.07 -16.33 15.81
CA ASP A 189 -1.83 -17.03 15.47
C ASP A 189 -1.75 -17.57 14.04
N ARG A 190 -2.41 -16.88 13.11
CA ARG A 190 -2.36 -17.15 11.67
C ARG A 190 -2.30 -15.86 10.90
N LEU A 191 -1.63 -15.91 9.75
CA LEU A 191 -1.69 -14.87 8.74
C LEU A 191 -2.81 -15.21 7.75
N TYR A 192 -3.64 -14.23 7.41
CA TYR A 192 -4.67 -14.30 6.38
C TYR A 192 -4.30 -13.39 5.21
N ALA A 193 -4.52 -13.87 3.99
CA ALA A 193 -4.29 -13.14 2.75
C ALA A 193 -5.58 -13.06 1.92
N ALA A 194 -6.02 -11.84 1.64
CA ALA A 194 -7.13 -11.55 0.74
C ALA A 194 -6.63 -11.43 -0.70
N GLN A 195 -7.42 -11.89 -1.67
CA GLN A 195 -7.03 -11.93 -3.10
C GLN A 195 -8.11 -11.32 -4.02
N GLY A 196 -9.12 -10.65 -3.46
CA GLY A 196 -10.22 -10.01 -4.17
C GLY A 196 -11.60 -10.65 -3.90
N TYR A 197 -12.66 -10.02 -4.41
CA TYR A 197 -14.05 -10.41 -4.12
C TYR A 197 -14.42 -11.83 -4.54
N ASP A 198 -13.81 -12.31 -5.62
CA ASP A 198 -14.10 -13.64 -6.17
C ASP A 198 -12.92 -14.58 -5.94
N GLN A 199 -12.10 -14.35 -4.92
CA GLN A 199 -10.95 -15.21 -4.61
C GLN A 199 -10.96 -15.60 -3.14
N PRO A 200 -10.61 -16.86 -2.84
CA PRO A 200 -10.64 -17.32 -1.46
C PRO A 200 -9.58 -16.63 -0.62
N ILE A 201 -9.90 -16.42 0.65
CA ILE A 201 -8.94 -16.01 1.66
C ILE A 201 -8.02 -17.20 1.93
N ARG A 202 -6.71 -16.97 1.92
CA ARG A 202 -5.71 -17.99 2.27
C ARG A 202 -5.22 -17.77 3.69
N GLN A 203 -4.91 -18.85 4.40
CA GLN A 203 -4.29 -18.74 5.73
C GLN A 203 -2.93 -19.45 5.80
N TRP A 204 -2.04 -18.92 6.63
CA TRP A 204 -0.70 -19.45 6.88
C TRP A 204 -0.48 -19.60 8.38
N ASN A 205 -0.14 -20.82 8.79
CA ASN A 205 0.11 -21.17 10.19
C ASN A 205 1.58 -20.96 10.61
N GLY A 206 2.40 -20.31 9.79
CA GLY A 206 3.84 -20.17 10.05
C GLY A 206 4.72 -21.21 9.34
N THR A 207 4.13 -22.30 8.83
CA THR A 207 4.87 -23.34 8.10
C THR A 207 4.31 -23.53 6.69
N VAL A 208 3.01 -23.76 6.58
CA VAL A 208 2.33 -24.05 5.31
C VAL A 208 1.14 -23.11 5.11
N TRP A 209 0.87 -22.77 3.85
CA TRP A 209 -0.41 -22.22 3.47
C TRP A 209 -1.41 -23.36 3.38
N GLY A 210 -2.50 -23.25 4.11
CA GLY A 210 -3.58 -24.22 4.10
C GLY A 210 -4.92 -23.51 4.04
N PRO A 211 -6.00 -24.26 3.78
CA PRO A 211 -7.32 -23.82 4.16
C PRO A 211 -7.42 -23.74 5.69
N ALA A 212 -8.47 -23.11 6.17
CA ALA A 212 -8.92 -23.04 7.55
C ALA A 212 -8.85 -24.39 8.33
N ASP A 213 -7.71 -24.72 8.96
CA ASP A 213 -7.39 -25.93 9.77
C ASP A 213 -8.55 -26.74 10.39
N GLU A 214 -8.35 -28.06 10.44
CA GLU A 214 -9.32 -29.17 10.56
C GLU A 214 -10.11 -29.26 11.87
N THR A 215 -9.75 -28.54 12.93
CA THR A 215 -10.17 -28.95 14.29
C THR A 215 -11.44 -28.31 14.82
N ASN A 216 -12.07 -27.38 14.11
CA ASN A 216 -13.40 -26.84 14.43
C ASN A 216 -13.77 -25.78 13.39
N LEU A 217 -15.06 -25.65 13.03
CA LEU A 217 -15.72 -24.43 12.51
C LEU A 217 -15.91 -24.30 10.98
N CYS A 218 -16.86 -25.08 10.46
CA CYS A 218 -17.89 -24.55 9.55
C CYS A 218 -19.24 -25.19 9.94
N GLU A 219 -20.08 -24.50 10.71
CA GLU A 219 -21.51 -24.84 10.76
C GLU A 219 -22.12 -24.41 9.42
N GLY A 220 -22.45 -25.37 8.54
CA GLY A 220 -23.04 -25.11 7.22
C GLY A 220 -22.28 -25.73 6.06
N TRP A 221 -21.92 -27.01 6.16
CA TRP A 221 -21.41 -27.76 5.01
C TRP A 221 -22.48 -27.83 3.92
N GLU A 222 -22.08 -27.51 2.69
CA GLU A 222 -22.93 -27.76 1.51
C GLU A 222 -23.01 -29.28 1.26
N PHE A 223 -21.96 -29.99 1.66
CA PHE A 223 -21.89 -31.44 1.70
C PHE A 223 -20.90 -31.91 2.79
N GLU A 224 -21.34 -32.83 3.64
CA GLU A 224 -20.49 -33.57 4.59
C GLU A 224 -20.95 -35.03 4.55
N ASP A 225 -20.04 -35.93 4.15
CA ASP A 225 -20.32 -37.36 4.24
C ASP A 225 -20.22 -37.81 5.69
N ASN A 226 -21.37 -38.01 6.33
CA ASN A 226 -21.46 -38.47 7.71
C ASN A 226 -21.77 -39.98 7.81
N ALA A 227 -21.88 -40.69 6.69
CA ALA A 227 -22.29 -42.10 6.67
C ALA A 227 -21.56 -42.96 5.62
N ASP A 228 -20.40 -42.49 5.15
CA ASP A 228 -19.42 -43.10 4.23
C ASP A 228 -19.92 -43.51 2.83
N ILE A 229 -21.14 -44.05 2.73
CA ILE A 229 -21.73 -44.59 1.50
C ILE A 229 -23.18 -44.15 1.27
N ALA A 230 -23.81 -43.46 2.23
CA ALA A 230 -25.18 -42.97 2.06
C ALA A 230 -25.22 -41.87 0.99
N GLU A 231 -26.23 -41.90 0.10
CA GLU A 231 -26.43 -40.91 -0.98
C GLU A 231 -25.42 -40.95 -2.15
N TRP A 232 -24.47 -41.88 -2.11
CA TRP A 232 -23.58 -42.15 -3.24
C TRP A 232 -24.29 -42.90 -4.37
N THR A 233 -24.03 -42.48 -5.60
CA THR A 233 -24.44 -43.19 -6.80
C THR A 233 -23.24 -43.95 -7.38
N VAL A 234 -23.38 -45.26 -7.55
CA VAL A 234 -22.31 -46.16 -8.01
C VAL A 234 -22.51 -46.52 -9.48
N ALA A 235 -21.44 -46.45 -10.28
CA ALA A 235 -21.46 -46.91 -11.66
C ALA A 235 -21.68 -48.44 -11.74
N ALA A 236 -22.32 -48.92 -12.81
CA ALA A 236 -22.76 -50.31 -12.93
C ALA A 236 -21.65 -51.38 -12.84
N ALA A 237 -20.37 -50.99 -12.98
CA ALA A 237 -19.21 -51.89 -12.92
C ALA A 237 -18.41 -51.78 -11.61
N ALA A 238 -18.89 -51.05 -10.61
CA ALA A 238 -18.24 -50.90 -9.31
C ALA A 238 -19.16 -51.35 -8.15
N ALA A 239 -18.57 -51.70 -7.01
CA ALA A 239 -19.28 -51.75 -5.72
C ALA A 239 -18.74 -50.65 -4.82
N LEU A 240 -19.63 -50.08 -4.01
CA LEU A 240 -19.28 -49.20 -2.92
C LEU A 240 -19.70 -49.87 -1.61
N ASN A 241 -18.73 -50.14 -0.75
CA ASN A 241 -18.91 -50.85 0.51
C ASN A 241 -18.56 -49.91 1.68
N ASP A 242 -19.28 -50.04 2.78
CA ASP A 242 -18.92 -49.43 4.06
C ASP A 242 -18.04 -50.43 4.82
N VAL A 243 -16.77 -50.08 5.04
CA VAL A 243 -15.77 -50.98 5.64
C VAL A 243 -15.06 -50.34 6.83
N ALA A 244 -14.69 -51.16 7.81
CA ALA A 244 -13.92 -50.69 8.96
C ALA A 244 -12.49 -50.30 8.56
N GLY A 245 -11.93 -49.28 9.22
CA GLY A 245 -10.53 -48.85 9.05
C GLY A 245 -10.35 -47.48 8.40
N GLY A 246 -11.36 -46.61 8.51
CA GLY A 246 -11.28 -45.18 8.20
C GLY A 246 -10.27 -44.43 9.07
N GLU A 247 -10.11 -43.15 8.78
CA GLU A 247 -9.37 -42.21 9.63
C GLU A 247 -10.04 -42.15 11.01
N THR A 248 -11.38 -42.07 11.03
CA THR A 248 -12.20 -42.25 12.23
C THR A 248 -13.33 -43.24 12.00
N GLY A 249 -13.06 -44.52 12.28
CA GLY A 249 -14.11 -45.56 12.30
C GLY A 249 -14.24 -46.31 10.98
N ASN A 250 -15.38 -46.15 10.32
CA ASN A 250 -15.67 -46.76 9.03
C ASN A 250 -15.20 -45.84 7.89
N CYS A 251 -15.23 -46.34 6.66
CA CYS A 251 -14.88 -45.58 5.46
C CYS A 251 -15.54 -46.19 4.23
N GLY A 252 -15.67 -45.38 3.17
CA GLY A 252 -16.17 -45.83 1.89
C GLY A 252 -15.09 -46.57 1.10
N GLU A 253 -15.39 -47.79 0.67
CA GLU A 253 -14.53 -48.62 -0.17
C GLU A 253 -15.15 -48.77 -1.55
N LEU A 254 -14.49 -48.22 -2.57
CA LEU A 254 -14.86 -48.43 -3.96
C LEU A 254 -14.04 -49.60 -4.54
N GLU A 255 -14.73 -50.67 -4.92
CA GLU A 255 -14.17 -51.88 -5.50
C GLU A 255 -14.55 -52.04 -6.98
N CYS A 256 -13.56 -52.37 -7.81
CA CYS A 256 -13.76 -52.74 -9.21
C CYS A 256 -14.32 -54.17 -9.34
N ASN A 257 -15.55 -54.32 -9.86
CA ASN A 257 -16.28 -55.58 -9.95
C ASN A 257 -16.27 -56.24 -11.34
N GLY A 258 -15.43 -55.79 -12.29
CA GLY A 258 -15.41 -56.36 -13.63
C GLY A 258 -14.09 -56.17 -14.38
N GLY A 259 -13.55 -57.27 -14.91
CA GLY A 259 -12.36 -57.27 -15.77
C GLY A 259 -12.72 -56.76 -17.16
N GLY A 260 -12.69 -55.45 -17.36
CA GLY A 260 -12.71 -54.87 -18.69
C GLY A 260 -13.15 -53.41 -18.77
N GLY A 261 -12.19 -52.49 -18.95
CA GLY A 261 -12.29 -51.25 -19.74
C GLY A 261 -13.42 -50.27 -19.42
N GLY A 262 -14.09 -50.42 -18.28
CA GLY A 262 -15.18 -49.56 -17.83
C GLY A 262 -14.69 -48.48 -16.88
N PHE A 263 -15.41 -47.37 -16.79
CA PHE A 263 -15.18 -46.40 -15.72
C PHE A 263 -15.79 -46.94 -14.43
N HIS A 264 -14.95 -47.28 -13.45
CA HIS A 264 -15.34 -47.75 -12.13
C HIS A 264 -15.32 -46.57 -11.16
N TYR A 265 -16.51 -46.01 -10.88
CA TYR A 265 -16.62 -44.83 -10.02
C TYR A 265 -17.88 -44.84 -9.16
N ALA A 266 -17.81 -44.12 -8.06
CA ALA A 266 -18.97 -43.66 -7.31
C ALA A 266 -18.94 -42.13 -7.25
N TYR A 267 -20.10 -41.50 -7.14
CA TYR A 267 -20.18 -40.06 -7.02
C TYR A 267 -21.31 -39.57 -6.12
N GLN A 268 -21.15 -38.33 -5.69
CA GLN A 268 -22.20 -37.54 -5.06
C GLN A 268 -22.32 -36.17 -5.73
N GLU A 269 -23.57 -35.75 -5.95
CA GLU A 269 -23.90 -34.41 -6.47
C GLU A 269 -24.21 -33.47 -5.30
N PHE A 270 -23.71 -32.25 -5.38
CA PHE A 270 -24.00 -31.19 -4.41
C PHE A 270 -24.31 -29.87 -5.14
N THR A 271 -25.16 -29.04 -4.51
CA THR A 271 -25.60 -27.77 -5.09
C THR A 271 -24.54 -26.70 -4.86
N VAL A 272 -24.29 -25.88 -5.89
CA VAL A 272 -23.29 -24.81 -5.85
C VAL A 272 -23.79 -23.56 -6.56
N VAL A 273 -23.08 -22.45 -6.38
CA VAL A 273 -23.32 -21.20 -7.10
C VAL A 273 -22.28 -21.06 -8.20
N ASP A 274 -22.73 -20.88 -9.45
CA ASP A 274 -21.87 -20.76 -10.62
C ASP A 274 -20.83 -19.63 -10.46
N GLY A 275 -19.56 -19.92 -10.74
CA GLY A 275 -18.44 -18.99 -10.64
C GLY A 275 -17.82 -18.83 -9.25
N GLU A 276 -18.41 -19.41 -8.20
CA GLU A 276 -17.90 -19.33 -6.84
C GLU A 276 -16.84 -20.40 -6.54
N TYR A 277 -15.98 -20.14 -5.56
CA TYR A 277 -14.94 -21.08 -5.16
C TYR A 277 -15.44 -22.01 -4.05
N TYR A 278 -15.06 -23.28 -4.15
CA TYR A 278 -15.36 -24.31 -3.17
C TYR A 278 -14.09 -25.03 -2.78
N GLU A 279 -13.96 -25.28 -1.48
CA GLU A 279 -12.90 -26.12 -0.93
C GLU A 279 -13.47 -27.51 -0.68
N VAL A 280 -12.72 -28.51 -1.14
CA VAL A 280 -13.06 -29.92 -1.02
C VAL A 280 -11.97 -30.63 -0.24
N TRP A 281 -12.34 -31.21 0.89
CA TRP A 281 -11.48 -32.05 1.73
C TRP A 281 -11.89 -33.49 1.60
N TYR A 282 -10.91 -34.38 1.61
CA TYR A 282 -11.14 -35.82 1.64
C TYR A 282 -9.90 -36.52 2.15
N HIS A 283 -10.11 -37.60 2.91
CA HIS A 283 -9.07 -38.57 3.19
C HIS A 283 -9.12 -39.65 2.11
N HIS A 284 -7.96 -40.09 1.66
CA HIS A 284 -7.86 -41.15 0.66
C HIS A 284 -6.73 -42.12 0.99
N LYS A 285 -6.95 -43.40 0.66
CA LYS A 285 -5.97 -44.49 0.73
C LYS A 285 -6.25 -45.53 -0.36
N ASN A 286 -5.23 -46.13 -0.97
CA ASN A 286 -5.46 -47.27 -1.86
C ASN A 286 -5.55 -48.58 -1.08
N GLY A 287 -6.51 -49.42 -1.48
CA GLY A 287 -6.66 -50.77 -0.97
C GLY A 287 -5.67 -51.73 -1.63
N GLY A 288 -5.18 -52.70 -0.86
CA GLY A 288 -4.19 -53.67 -1.31
C GLY A 288 -4.76 -54.68 -2.29
N GLY A 289 -4.58 -54.43 -3.59
CA GLY A 289 -4.70 -55.39 -4.69
C GLY A 289 -3.39 -55.37 -5.50
N GLY A 290 -2.96 -56.51 -6.01
CA GLY A 290 -1.61 -56.71 -6.57
C GLY A 290 -1.30 -56.01 -7.91
N GLY A 291 -2.08 -55.01 -8.33
CA GLY A 291 -1.89 -54.24 -9.56
C GLY A 291 -1.33 -52.84 -9.32
N ASP A 292 -1.14 -52.07 -10.39
CA ASP A 292 -0.95 -50.60 -10.37
C ASP A 292 -2.23 -49.92 -9.84
N ASN A 293 -2.64 -50.25 -8.60
CA ASN A 293 -3.84 -49.77 -7.95
C ASN A 293 -3.71 -48.27 -7.75
N ARG A 294 -4.41 -47.51 -8.57
CA ARG A 294 -4.37 -46.05 -8.59
C ARG A 294 -5.79 -45.53 -8.40
N GLY A 295 -6.19 -45.41 -7.14
CA GLY A 295 -7.34 -44.60 -6.77
C GLY A 295 -7.13 -43.15 -7.21
N LEU A 296 -8.22 -42.54 -7.69
CA LEU A 296 -8.26 -41.13 -8.09
C LEU A 296 -9.51 -40.49 -7.52
N VAL A 297 -9.41 -39.22 -7.16
CA VAL A 297 -10.56 -38.37 -6.85
C VAL A 297 -10.70 -37.32 -7.94
N ARG A 298 -11.92 -37.09 -8.38
CA ARG A 298 -12.24 -36.09 -9.40
C ARG A 298 -13.38 -35.21 -8.95
N ILE A 299 -13.40 -33.98 -9.44
CA ILE A 299 -14.50 -33.04 -9.24
C ILE A 299 -14.96 -32.57 -10.61
N GLY A 300 -16.25 -32.71 -10.92
CA GLY A 300 -16.80 -32.38 -12.24
C GLY A 300 -17.99 -31.42 -12.17
N SER A 301 -18.26 -30.70 -13.26
CA SER A 301 -19.44 -29.83 -13.44
C SER A 301 -20.66 -30.56 -14.00
N THR A 302 -20.46 -31.75 -14.55
CA THR A 302 -21.51 -32.56 -15.18
C THR A 302 -21.09 -34.01 -15.12
N LEU A 303 -22.05 -34.90 -14.85
CA LEU A 303 -21.82 -36.34 -14.83
C LEU A 303 -21.18 -36.83 -16.15
N GLY A 304 -19.95 -37.36 -16.07
CA GLY A 304 -19.22 -37.90 -17.22
C GLY A 304 -18.63 -36.87 -18.21
N ALA A 305 -18.58 -35.59 -17.85
CA ALA A 305 -17.92 -34.54 -18.64
C ALA A 305 -16.45 -34.32 -18.21
N ASN A 306 -15.81 -33.28 -18.73
CA ASN A 306 -14.46 -32.90 -18.32
C ASN A 306 -14.43 -32.57 -16.82
N ASP A 307 -13.51 -33.19 -16.11
CA ASP A 307 -13.28 -32.94 -14.69
C ASP A 307 -12.66 -31.55 -14.50
N ILE A 308 -13.20 -30.78 -13.54
CA ILE A 308 -12.64 -29.52 -13.04
C ILE A 308 -11.32 -29.81 -12.31
N TYR A 309 -11.28 -30.93 -11.60
CA TYR A 309 -10.09 -31.42 -10.91
C TYR A 309 -9.96 -32.93 -11.08
N ASN A 310 -8.74 -33.40 -11.27
CA ASN A 310 -8.40 -34.81 -11.28
C ASN A 310 -7.11 -34.99 -10.48
N SER A 311 -7.18 -35.74 -9.38
CA SER A 311 -5.99 -36.01 -8.57
C SER A 311 -4.98 -36.82 -9.39
N ASP A 312 -3.68 -36.64 -9.12
CA ASP A 312 -2.69 -37.60 -9.58
C ASP A 312 -3.00 -39.00 -9.01
N PRO A 313 -2.62 -40.10 -9.68
CA PRO A 313 -2.64 -41.44 -9.12
C PRO A 313 -2.04 -41.50 -7.72
N LEU A 314 -2.88 -41.79 -6.73
CA LEU A 314 -2.50 -41.71 -5.33
C LEU A 314 -1.94 -43.04 -4.86
N ASP A 315 -0.68 -43.38 -5.15
CA ASP A 315 -0.03 -44.61 -4.62
C ASP A 315 0.28 -44.49 -3.13
N VAL A 316 -0.76 -44.56 -2.30
CA VAL A 316 -0.66 -44.31 -0.87
C VAL A 316 -1.19 -45.51 -0.07
N GLY A 317 -0.28 -46.20 0.62
CA GLY A 317 -0.61 -47.28 1.55
C GLY A 317 -1.10 -46.80 2.93
N ALA A 318 -1.07 -45.50 3.20
CA ALA A 318 -1.57 -44.85 4.41
C ALA A 318 -2.67 -43.84 4.09
N TRP A 319 -3.52 -43.53 5.05
CA TRP A 319 -4.47 -42.42 4.92
C TRP A 319 -3.69 -41.12 4.71
N THR A 320 -4.00 -40.42 3.62
CA THR A 320 -3.50 -39.07 3.36
C THR A 320 -4.68 -38.15 3.21
N GLU A 321 -4.71 -37.08 4.00
CA GLU A 321 -5.62 -35.98 3.75
C GLU A 321 -5.22 -35.26 2.46
N ARG A 322 -6.23 -34.92 1.67
CA ARG A 322 -6.10 -34.09 0.48
C ARG A 322 -7.10 -32.96 0.55
N HIS A 323 -6.66 -31.81 0.05
CA HIS A 323 -7.49 -30.64 -0.12
C HIS A 323 -7.30 -30.09 -1.53
N VAL A 324 -8.41 -29.71 -2.15
CA VAL A 324 -8.41 -29.01 -3.42
C VAL A 324 -9.41 -27.85 -3.40
N LEU A 325 -9.01 -26.75 -4.01
CA LEU A 325 -9.88 -25.63 -4.30
C LEU A 325 -10.33 -25.72 -5.76
N VAL A 326 -11.63 -25.62 -6.00
CA VAL A 326 -12.23 -25.64 -7.34
C VAL A 326 -13.15 -24.43 -7.54
N THR A 327 -13.31 -24.01 -8.79
CA THR A 327 -14.34 -23.03 -9.17
C THR A 327 -15.55 -23.78 -9.68
N ALA A 328 -16.73 -23.49 -9.12
CA ALA A 328 -17.98 -24.04 -9.58
C ALA A 328 -18.29 -23.60 -11.02
N ILE A 329 -18.70 -24.57 -11.84
CA ILE A 329 -19.19 -24.33 -13.20
C ILE A 329 -20.61 -24.88 -13.26
N GLY A 330 -21.60 -24.00 -13.29
CA GLY A 330 -23.03 -24.33 -13.18
C GLY A 330 -23.56 -24.31 -11.74
N THR A 331 -24.75 -24.87 -11.55
CA THR A 331 -25.46 -24.86 -10.25
C THR A 331 -25.32 -26.16 -9.46
N SER A 332 -24.60 -27.15 -10.01
CA SER A 332 -24.25 -28.37 -9.31
C SER A 332 -22.82 -28.82 -9.67
N MET A 333 -22.19 -29.50 -8.72
CA MET A 333 -20.91 -30.17 -8.91
C MET A 333 -20.99 -31.59 -8.41
N PHE A 334 -20.05 -32.42 -8.89
CA PHE A 334 -19.98 -33.84 -8.57
C PHE A 334 -18.62 -34.14 -7.96
N PHE A 335 -18.62 -34.78 -6.80
CA PHE A 335 -17.42 -35.38 -6.22
C PHE A 335 -17.38 -36.84 -6.64
N HIS A 336 -16.38 -37.23 -7.40
CA HIS A 336 -16.21 -38.58 -7.92
C HIS A 336 -15.02 -39.27 -7.28
N ILE A 337 -15.17 -40.57 -7.05
CA ILE A 337 -14.09 -41.46 -6.65
C ILE A 337 -13.97 -42.53 -7.71
N TYR A 338 -12.74 -42.79 -8.14
CA TYR A 338 -12.43 -43.68 -9.26
C TYR A 338 -11.39 -44.71 -8.87
N THR A 339 -11.55 -45.93 -9.37
CA THR A 339 -10.45 -46.89 -9.51
C THR A 339 -9.98 -46.86 -10.97
N ASN A 340 -8.70 -46.55 -11.19
CA ASN A 340 -8.12 -46.43 -12.53
C ASN A 340 -7.63 -47.76 -13.13
N GLY A 341 -7.92 -48.88 -12.47
CA GLY A 341 -7.40 -50.18 -12.87
C GLY A 341 -8.47 -51.09 -13.47
N ASP A 342 -8.06 -51.84 -14.50
CA ASP A 342 -8.89 -52.82 -15.19
C ASP A 342 -8.93 -54.19 -14.47
N ALA A 343 -8.24 -54.31 -13.32
CA ALA A 343 -8.17 -55.56 -12.59
C ALA A 343 -9.35 -55.68 -11.61
N ASN A 344 -9.97 -56.86 -11.62
CA ASN A 344 -10.93 -57.21 -10.57
C ASN A 344 -10.28 -57.04 -9.20
N ASN A 345 -11.04 -56.44 -8.27
CA ASN A 345 -10.65 -56.19 -6.89
C ASN A 345 -9.63 -55.05 -6.71
N ASP A 346 -9.53 -54.15 -7.68
CA ASP A 346 -8.88 -52.86 -7.45
C ASP A 346 -9.74 -52.03 -6.50
N ILE A 347 -9.14 -51.60 -5.41
CA ILE A 347 -9.83 -50.97 -4.28
C ILE A 347 -9.23 -49.58 -4.03
N THR A 348 -10.08 -48.59 -3.83
CA THR A 348 -9.73 -47.29 -3.24
C THR A 348 -10.66 -46.99 -2.08
N LEU A 349 -10.10 -46.40 -1.03
CA LEU A 349 -10.78 -46.08 0.21
C LEU A 349 -10.80 -44.56 0.39
N TYR A 350 -11.92 -44.04 0.88
CA TYR A 350 -12.10 -42.62 1.16
C TYR A 350 -12.86 -42.42 2.47
N ASP A 351 -12.65 -41.28 3.08
CA ASP A 351 -13.28 -40.91 4.36
C ASP A 351 -13.33 -39.37 4.47
N ASN A 352 -14.19 -38.85 5.36
CA ASN A 352 -14.25 -37.44 5.72
C ASN A 352 -14.35 -36.46 4.53
N VAL A 353 -15.20 -36.78 3.54
CA VAL A 353 -15.41 -35.90 2.39
C VAL A 353 -16.24 -34.69 2.82
N LYS A 354 -15.68 -33.49 2.67
CA LYS A 354 -16.32 -32.23 3.07
C LYS A 354 -16.20 -31.22 1.95
N VAL A 355 -17.30 -30.56 1.62
CA VAL A 355 -17.32 -29.47 0.64
C VAL A 355 -17.97 -28.24 1.24
N HIS A 356 -17.30 -27.10 1.11
CA HIS A 356 -17.84 -25.82 1.53
C HIS A 356 -17.45 -24.71 0.57
N LYS A 357 -18.29 -23.67 0.52
CA LYS A 357 -17.98 -22.45 -0.23
C LYS A 357 -16.80 -21.75 0.44
N ALA A 358 -15.74 -21.50 -0.33
CA ALA A 358 -14.55 -20.82 0.16
C ALA A 358 -14.88 -19.35 0.47
N PRO A 359 -14.52 -18.82 1.64
CA PRO A 359 -14.76 -17.42 1.95
C PRO A 359 -13.84 -16.54 1.10
N SER A 360 -14.39 -15.48 0.51
CA SER A 360 -13.63 -14.51 -0.27
C SER A 360 -13.58 -13.15 0.41
N ALA A 361 -12.50 -12.40 0.20
CA ALA A 361 -12.44 -11.00 0.60
C ALA A 361 -11.43 -10.21 -0.24
N LYS A 362 -11.72 -8.92 -0.40
CA LYS A 362 -10.77 -7.93 -0.94
C LYS A 362 -10.00 -7.21 0.17
N GLU A 363 -10.69 -6.75 1.21
CA GLU A 363 -10.09 -6.01 2.33
C GLU A 363 -10.36 -6.76 3.64
N LEU A 364 -9.41 -6.77 4.59
CA LEU A 364 -9.52 -7.43 5.88
C LEU A 364 -9.24 -6.46 7.04
N HIS A 365 -9.91 -6.63 8.18
CA HIS A 365 -9.62 -5.80 9.37
C HIS A 365 -10.01 -6.49 10.67
N ILE A 366 -9.32 -6.18 11.77
CA ILE A 366 -9.69 -6.66 13.11
C ILE A 366 -10.36 -5.55 13.87
N ALA A 367 -11.60 -5.77 14.25
CA ALA A 367 -12.37 -4.86 15.09
C ALA A 367 -13.24 -5.65 16.05
N ARG A 368 -13.29 -5.18 17.30
CA ARG A 368 -14.15 -5.76 18.35
C ARG A 368 -13.91 -7.26 18.60
N GLY A 369 -12.68 -7.74 18.39
CA GLY A 369 -12.31 -9.16 18.56
C GLY A 369 -12.77 -10.07 17.43
N LEU A 370 -13.25 -9.50 16.33
CA LEU A 370 -13.69 -10.21 15.13
C LEU A 370 -12.82 -9.79 13.95
N MET A 371 -12.63 -10.73 13.02
CA MET A 371 -12.08 -10.44 11.71
C MET A 371 -13.21 -10.04 10.77
N TRP A 372 -13.08 -8.92 10.09
CA TRP A 372 -14.04 -8.38 9.13
C TRP A 372 -13.45 -8.49 7.73
N GLY A 373 -14.31 -8.73 6.75
CA GLY A 373 -13.93 -8.93 5.35
C GLY A 373 -14.95 -8.31 4.41
N SER A 374 -14.48 -7.69 3.32
CA SER A 374 -15.36 -7.24 2.24
C SER A 374 -15.43 -8.29 1.14
N ASN A 375 -16.58 -8.94 1.01
CA ASN A 375 -16.81 -10.04 0.08
C ASN A 375 -17.31 -9.54 -1.29
N ALA A 376 -17.90 -8.34 -1.32
CA ALA A 376 -18.32 -7.67 -2.55
C ALA A 376 -18.18 -6.15 -2.42
N ARG A 377 -18.46 -5.41 -3.49
CA ARG A 377 -18.40 -3.93 -3.54
C ARG A 377 -19.18 -3.23 -2.42
N ASN A 378 -20.24 -3.86 -1.91
CA ASN A 378 -21.09 -3.31 -0.86
C ASN A 378 -21.50 -4.36 0.19
N GLU A 379 -20.75 -5.45 0.33
CA GLU A 379 -21.04 -6.46 1.33
C GLU A 379 -19.87 -6.69 2.25
N VAL A 380 -20.18 -6.79 3.54
CA VAL A 380 -19.21 -7.09 4.61
C VAL A 380 -19.68 -8.32 5.37
N ARG A 381 -18.73 -9.16 5.77
CA ARG A 381 -18.96 -10.26 6.71
C ARG A 381 -17.96 -10.17 7.85
N PHE A 382 -18.24 -10.89 8.93
CA PHE A 382 -17.28 -11.06 10.02
C PHE A 382 -17.12 -12.52 10.42
N SER A 383 -15.99 -12.82 11.05
CA SER A 383 -15.66 -14.11 11.61
C SER A 383 -15.04 -13.96 12.99
N ASN A 384 -15.40 -14.84 13.91
CA ASN A 384 -14.76 -14.96 15.22
C ASN A 384 -13.58 -15.94 15.21
N THR A 385 -13.33 -16.65 14.10
CA THR A 385 -12.31 -17.70 14.01
C THR A 385 -11.47 -17.61 12.74
N GLY A 386 -11.91 -16.80 11.78
CA GLY A 386 -11.37 -16.69 10.44
C GLY A 386 -11.88 -17.76 9.47
N LEU A 387 -12.68 -18.71 9.95
CA LEU A 387 -13.13 -19.89 9.20
C LEU A 387 -14.63 -19.80 8.87
N THR A 388 -15.46 -19.64 9.91
CA THR A 388 -16.90 -19.44 9.74
C THR A 388 -17.23 -17.96 9.64
N TRP A 389 -17.95 -17.56 8.60
CA TRP A 389 -18.32 -16.17 8.34
C TRP A 389 -19.82 -15.93 8.54
N SER A 390 -20.16 -14.74 9.03
CA SER A 390 -21.54 -14.29 9.18
C SER A 390 -22.28 -14.22 7.84
N SER A 391 -23.59 -14.02 7.88
CA SER A 391 -24.34 -13.55 6.71
C SER A 391 -23.81 -12.19 6.22
N SER A 392 -23.97 -11.89 4.93
CA SER A 392 -23.58 -10.61 4.34
C SER A 392 -24.38 -9.44 4.95
N ILE A 393 -23.66 -8.37 5.29
CA ILE A 393 -24.21 -7.08 5.69
C ILE A 393 -24.03 -6.10 4.54
N THR A 394 -25.13 -5.52 4.05
CA THR A 394 -25.09 -4.54 2.97
C THR A 394 -24.65 -3.16 3.48
N VAL A 395 -23.64 -2.57 2.83
CA VAL A 395 -23.07 -1.26 3.18
C VAL A 395 -23.20 -0.28 2.01
N GLY A 396 -24.15 0.65 2.13
CA GLY A 396 -24.34 1.70 1.14
C GLY A 396 -24.73 1.18 -0.26
N ASP A 397 -24.49 2.00 -1.27
CA ASP A 397 -24.86 1.71 -2.66
C ASP A 397 -23.89 0.69 -3.31
N PRO A 398 -24.38 -0.34 -4.04
CA PRO A 398 -23.55 -1.30 -4.79
C PRO A 398 -22.67 -0.69 -5.88
N LEU A 399 -22.97 0.53 -6.35
CA LEU A 399 -22.17 1.22 -7.36
C LEU A 399 -20.75 1.57 -6.88
N TYR A 400 -20.60 1.86 -5.59
CA TYR A 400 -19.34 2.30 -5.00
C TYR A 400 -18.66 1.16 -4.27
N GLU A 401 -17.33 1.10 -4.38
CA GLU A 401 -16.53 0.04 -3.80
C GLU A 401 -16.17 0.31 -2.32
N ILE A 402 -16.07 -0.76 -1.51
CA ILE A 402 -15.47 -0.70 -0.18
C ILE A 402 -13.96 -0.62 -0.35
N MET A 403 -13.36 0.42 0.23
CA MET A 403 -11.96 0.77 0.05
C MET A 403 -11.07 0.34 1.20
N ASP A 404 -11.59 0.39 2.44
CA ASP A 404 -10.85 0.03 3.65
C ASP A 404 -11.80 0.00 4.88
N PHE A 405 -11.33 -0.55 5.98
CA PHE A 405 -11.98 -0.56 7.29
C PHE A 405 -11.15 0.18 8.32
N ILE A 406 -11.76 0.71 9.38
CA ILE A 406 -11.00 1.26 10.52
C ILE A 406 -11.81 1.30 11.81
N ASP A 407 -11.13 1.06 12.93
CA ASP A 407 -11.67 1.37 14.25
C ASP A 407 -11.43 2.84 14.61
N TYR A 408 -12.52 3.57 14.82
CA TYR A 408 -12.47 4.96 15.26
C TYR A 408 -13.50 5.25 16.34
N ALA A 409 -13.06 5.75 17.49
CA ALA A 409 -13.92 6.10 18.62
C ALA A 409 -14.89 4.98 19.05
N GLY A 410 -14.42 3.73 19.05
CA GLY A 410 -15.22 2.53 19.41
C GLY A 410 -16.19 2.05 18.33
N ARG A 411 -16.12 2.63 17.14
CA ARG A 411 -16.94 2.27 15.97
C ARG A 411 -16.07 1.59 14.92
N LEU A 412 -16.61 0.54 14.31
CA LEU A 412 -16.06 0.01 13.07
C LEU A 412 -16.63 0.85 11.93
N LEU A 413 -15.76 1.60 11.28
CA LEU A 413 -16.10 2.38 10.10
C LEU A 413 -15.68 1.61 8.83
N VAL A 414 -16.56 1.64 7.84
CA VAL A 414 -16.33 1.11 6.49
C VAL A 414 -16.23 2.29 5.55
N GLY A 415 -15.09 2.45 4.89
CA GLY A 415 -14.84 3.50 3.91
C GLY A 415 -15.25 3.03 2.53
N LYS A 416 -16.02 3.85 1.81
CA LYS A 416 -16.29 3.65 0.38
C LYS A 416 -15.86 4.87 -0.41
N GLU A 417 -15.85 4.73 -1.73
CA GLU A 417 -15.44 5.78 -2.66
C GLU A 417 -16.18 7.11 -2.46
N ASN A 418 -17.42 7.07 -1.93
CA ASN A 418 -18.31 8.24 -1.79
C ASN A 418 -18.69 8.57 -0.33
N GLY A 419 -18.22 7.83 0.67
CA GLY A 419 -18.62 8.05 2.07
C GLY A 419 -17.99 7.13 3.10
N MET A 420 -18.50 7.21 4.32
CA MET A 420 -18.19 6.35 5.46
C MET A 420 -19.48 5.82 6.08
N TRP A 421 -19.46 4.55 6.48
CA TRP A 421 -20.56 3.88 7.18
C TRP A 421 -20.06 3.34 8.50
N ASN A 422 -20.92 3.34 9.53
CA ASN A 422 -20.66 2.71 10.81
C ASN A 422 -21.42 1.38 10.86
N LEU A 423 -20.69 0.30 11.15
CA LEU A 423 -21.26 -0.99 11.50
C LEU A 423 -21.53 -1.03 13.01
N ASP A 424 -22.79 -1.09 13.38
CA ASP A 424 -23.20 -1.22 14.78
C ASP A 424 -23.08 -2.67 15.28
N ARG A 425 -23.64 -2.96 16.46
CA ARG A 425 -23.59 -4.31 17.06
C ARG A 425 -24.79 -5.18 16.67
N THR A 426 -25.68 -4.66 15.83
CA THR A 426 -26.88 -5.35 15.32
C THR A 426 -26.73 -5.69 13.84
N ASP A 427 -25.49 -5.74 13.35
CA ASP A 427 -25.15 -6.06 11.96
C ASP A 427 -25.82 -5.13 10.95
N LEU A 428 -26.04 -3.87 11.34
CA LEU A 428 -26.60 -2.84 10.47
C LEU A 428 -25.53 -1.79 10.11
N ALA A 429 -25.43 -1.51 8.81
CA ALA A 429 -24.62 -0.41 8.30
C ALA A 429 -25.42 0.89 8.30
N THR A 430 -24.95 1.87 9.08
CA THR A 430 -25.56 3.21 9.17
C THR A 430 -24.64 4.24 8.53
N GLU A 431 -25.20 5.17 7.76
CA GLU A 431 -24.42 6.27 7.19
C GLU A 431 -23.75 7.09 8.30
N TYR A 432 -22.44 7.27 8.20
CA TYR A 432 -21.68 8.07 9.15
C TYR A 432 -21.35 9.46 8.59
N PHE A 433 -20.89 9.52 7.33
CA PHE A 433 -20.60 10.77 6.63
C PHE A 433 -20.51 10.53 5.12
N LEU A 434 -21.07 11.42 4.30
CA LEU A 434 -21.02 11.32 2.84
C LEU A 434 -20.22 12.46 2.21
N PHE A 435 -19.54 12.16 1.11
CA PHE A 435 -18.82 13.11 0.27
C PHE A 435 -19.03 12.81 -1.23
N PRO A 436 -20.29 12.81 -1.70
CA PRO A 436 -20.62 12.36 -3.06
C PRO A 436 -20.07 13.30 -4.15
N ALA A 437 -19.76 14.55 -3.80
CA ALA A 437 -19.13 15.51 -4.71
C ALA A 437 -17.63 15.26 -4.90
N GLN A 438 -17.00 14.46 -4.03
CA GLN A 438 -15.57 14.14 -4.04
C GLN A 438 -15.33 12.64 -4.25
N THR A 439 -16.27 11.91 -4.86
CA THR A 439 -16.16 10.47 -5.10
C THR A 439 -14.87 10.10 -5.81
N SER A 440 -14.12 9.14 -5.26
CA SER A 440 -12.86 8.70 -5.82
C SER A 440 -12.49 7.29 -5.35
N PRO A 441 -11.90 6.45 -6.21
CA PRO A 441 -11.36 5.12 -5.85
C PRO A 441 -10.13 5.20 -4.93
N LEU A 442 -9.71 6.39 -4.53
CA LEU A 442 -8.60 6.61 -3.59
C LEU A 442 -9.10 7.15 -2.23
N ASN A 443 -10.39 7.38 -2.08
CA ASN A 443 -10.96 7.81 -0.80
C ASN A 443 -10.86 6.68 0.21
N CYS A 444 -10.55 7.02 1.47
CA CYS A 444 -10.49 6.09 2.60
C CYS A 444 -9.42 4.99 2.53
N LYS A 445 -8.78 4.75 1.38
CA LYS A 445 -7.77 3.71 1.21
C LYS A 445 -6.56 3.98 2.10
N GLY A 446 -6.27 3.06 3.03
CA GLY A 446 -5.11 3.18 3.89
C GLY A 446 -5.20 4.31 4.91
N TRP A 447 -6.40 4.77 5.26
CA TRP A 447 -6.62 5.71 6.36
C TRP A 447 -6.07 5.20 7.69
N THR A 448 -5.84 6.11 8.64
CA THR A 448 -5.36 5.70 9.96
C THR A 448 -5.87 6.63 11.06
N VAL A 449 -5.83 6.16 12.30
CA VAL A 449 -6.06 6.98 13.48
C VAL A 449 -4.71 7.35 14.09
N TRP A 450 -4.50 8.62 14.35
CA TRP A 450 -3.33 9.11 15.09
C TRP A 450 -3.75 10.20 16.05
N SER A 451 -3.25 10.13 17.30
CA SER A 451 -3.61 11.07 18.37
C SER A 451 -5.14 11.27 18.56
N GLY A 452 -5.92 10.20 18.36
CA GLY A 452 -7.38 10.22 18.49
C GLY A 452 -8.14 10.91 17.34
N ILE A 453 -7.45 11.26 16.26
CA ILE A 453 -8.03 11.89 15.06
C ILE A 453 -7.94 10.90 13.90
N LEU A 454 -9.01 10.81 13.11
CA LEU A 454 -9.05 9.97 11.90
C LEU A 454 -8.49 10.75 10.71
N TYR A 455 -7.46 10.22 10.05
CA TYR A 455 -6.82 10.80 8.87
C TYR A 455 -7.25 10.04 7.62
N ILE A 456 -7.93 10.74 6.73
CA ILE A 456 -8.60 10.17 5.56
C ILE A 456 -7.92 10.71 4.30
N PRO A 457 -7.36 9.85 3.43
CA PRO A 457 -6.94 10.27 2.10
C PRO A 457 -8.19 10.54 1.25
N MET A 458 -8.20 11.68 0.56
CA MET A 458 -9.33 12.20 -0.21
C MET A 458 -8.86 12.59 -1.61
N MET A 459 -9.53 12.04 -2.62
CA MET A 459 -9.24 12.22 -4.05
C MET A 459 -7.78 11.90 -4.42
N GLY A 460 -7.11 11.08 -3.59
CA GLY A 460 -5.68 10.76 -3.67
C GLY A 460 -4.72 11.89 -3.26
N VAL A 461 -5.13 13.16 -3.30
CA VAL A 461 -4.22 14.31 -3.15
C VAL A 461 -4.38 15.03 -1.80
N SER A 462 -5.60 15.10 -1.28
CA SER A 462 -5.89 15.78 -0.01
C SER A 462 -5.90 14.78 1.14
N VAL A 463 -5.55 15.26 2.34
CA VAL A 463 -5.72 14.48 3.58
C VAL A 463 -6.64 15.25 4.50
N TRP A 464 -7.71 14.62 4.96
CA TRP A 464 -8.66 15.21 5.88
C TRP A 464 -8.47 14.63 7.28
N ALA A 465 -8.31 15.51 8.26
CA ALA A 465 -8.37 15.17 9.68
C ALA A 465 -9.81 15.30 10.17
N TRP A 466 -10.46 14.16 10.42
CA TRP A 466 -11.81 14.05 10.95
C TRP A 466 -11.78 13.96 12.48
N ARG A 467 -12.49 14.88 13.15
CA ARG A 467 -12.59 14.96 14.62
C ARG A 467 -13.98 14.60 15.15
N GLY A 468 -14.74 13.81 14.40
CA GLY A 468 -16.08 13.35 14.79
C GLY A 468 -17.23 14.23 14.31
N THR A 469 -17.06 15.55 14.29
CA THR A 469 -18.11 16.52 13.86
C THR A 469 -17.68 17.44 12.73
N ASN A 470 -16.38 17.63 12.56
CA ASN A 470 -15.80 18.42 11.50
C ASN A 470 -14.59 17.73 10.90
N TYR A 471 -14.28 18.12 9.68
CA TYR A 471 -13.02 17.80 9.03
C TYR A 471 -12.22 19.08 8.81
N LYS A 472 -10.89 18.94 8.80
CA LYS A 472 -9.97 19.95 8.32
C LYS A 472 -9.02 19.30 7.31
N GLU A 473 -8.81 19.93 6.17
CA GLU A 473 -7.74 19.53 5.27
C GLU A 473 -6.39 19.81 5.93
N VAL A 474 -5.58 18.77 6.07
CA VAL A 474 -4.27 18.78 6.72
C VAL A 474 -3.20 18.13 5.84
N GLY A 475 -3.52 17.79 4.59
CA GLY A 475 -2.61 17.12 3.66
C GLY A 475 -1.38 17.95 3.29
N PRO A 476 -0.37 17.32 2.68
CA PRO A 476 0.82 18.02 2.16
C PRO A 476 0.45 19.02 1.04
N SER A 477 -0.70 18.84 0.41
CA SER A 477 -1.21 19.62 -0.71
C SER A 477 -2.70 19.91 -0.56
N ASP A 478 -3.12 21.03 -1.16
CA ASP A 478 -4.54 21.28 -1.43
C ASP A 478 -4.97 20.60 -2.74
N THR A 479 -6.29 20.53 -2.94
CA THR A 479 -7.07 19.75 -3.92
C THR A 479 -6.65 19.77 -5.40
N SER A 480 -5.57 20.45 -5.79
CA SER A 480 -5.07 20.43 -7.17
C SER A 480 -3.55 20.57 -7.33
N THR A 481 -2.81 20.78 -6.24
CA THR A 481 -1.45 21.28 -6.31
C THR A 481 -0.58 20.78 -5.15
N GLY A 482 0.23 19.75 -5.42
CA GLY A 482 1.39 19.29 -4.63
C GLY A 482 2.37 20.40 -4.18
N PRO A 483 3.53 20.04 -3.59
CA PRO A 483 4.68 20.95 -3.40
C PRO A 483 5.73 20.92 -4.53
N THR A 484 5.76 19.90 -5.41
CA THR A 484 6.11 19.93 -6.89
C THR A 484 5.32 18.83 -7.65
N SER A 485 5.16 18.90 -8.99
CA SER A 485 4.68 17.71 -9.75
C SER A 485 5.66 16.56 -9.69
N ASP A 486 6.87 16.85 -9.23
CA ASP A 486 8.00 15.96 -9.20
C ASP A 486 8.18 15.40 -7.78
N TRP A 487 7.34 15.73 -6.80
CA TRP A 487 7.52 15.35 -5.39
C TRP A 487 6.30 14.59 -4.87
N PRO A 488 6.46 13.81 -3.78
CA PRO A 488 5.39 12.95 -3.28
C PRO A 488 4.19 13.80 -2.85
N ASN A 489 3.08 13.66 -3.54
CA ASN A 489 1.90 14.53 -3.37
C ASN A 489 0.57 13.78 -3.45
N ARG A 490 0.58 12.52 -3.87
CA ARG A 490 -0.55 11.61 -3.79
C ARG A 490 -0.32 10.67 -2.63
N THR A 491 -1.12 10.79 -1.56
CA THR A 491 -1.00 9.90 -0.41
C THR A 491 -1.72 8.59 -0.70
N THR A 492 -1.01 7.48 -0.52
CA THR A 492 -1.52 6.13 -0.85
C THR A 492 -1.97 5.34 0.35
N ARG A 493 -1.21 5.45 1.46
CA ARG A 493 -1.45 4.71 2.70
C ARG A 493 -0.79 5.42 3.87
N PHE A 494 -1.40 5.34 5.04
CA PHE A 494 -0.83 5.86 6.28
C PHE A 494 -0.39 4.73 7.19
N SER A 495 0.56 5.03 8.06
CA SER A 495 0.88 4.24 9.23
C SER A 495 1.25 5.18 10.37
N SER A 496 1.18 4.77 11.62
CA SER A 496 1.41 5.69 12.73
C SER A 496 2.11 5.00 13.89
N ASN A 497 2.74 5.81 14.74
CA ASN A 497 3.18 5.41 16.07
C ASN A 497 2.74 6.48 17.09
N ALA A 498 3.16 6.34 18.34
CA ALA A 498 2.77 7.28 19.41
C ALA A 498 3.19 8.74 19.11
N GLY A 499 4.30 8.97 18.41
CA GLY A 499 4.84 10.30 18.16
C GLY A 499 4.46 10.91 16.82
N PHE A 500 4.22 10.08 15.80
CA PHE A 500 4.15 10.54 14.42
C PHE A 500 3.12 9.77 13.59
N LEU A 501 2.56 10.47 12.62
CA LEU A 501 1.80 9.90 11.51
C LEU A 501 2.70 9.85 10.28
N PHE A 502 2.84 8.70 9.64
CA PHE A 502 3.62 8.52 8.42
C PHE A 502 2.69 8.33 7.23
N ALA A 503 3.11 8.81 6.07
CA ALA A 503 2.40 8.64 4.81
C ALA A 503 3.35 8.09 3.75
N ALA A 504 2.93 7.02 3.10
CA ALA A 504 3.42 6.67 1.77
C ALA A 504 2.85 7.66 0.77
N ALA A 505 3.72 8.28 -0.01
CA ALA A 505 3.32 9.25 -1.01
C ALA A 505 4.00 8.95 -2.35
N GLU A 506 3.25 9.14 -3.43
CA GLU A 506 3.74 8.99 -4.79
C GLU A 506 3.52 10.29 -5.57
N SER A 507 4.16 10.40 -6.73
CA SER A 507 3.94 11.52 -7.62
C SER A 507 2.61 11.40 -8.36
N GLN A 508 1.86 12.50 -8.45
CA GLN A 508 0.64 12.61 -9.25
C GLN A 508 0.90 12.50 -10.77
N LYS A 509 2.13 12.79 -11.24
CA LYS A 509 2.50 12.76 -12.67
C LYS A 509 3.70 11.83 -12.91
N GLY A 510 3.69 11.13 -14.04
CA GLY A 510 4.72 10.17 -14.46
C GLY A 510 6.07 10.80 -14.87
N ALA A 511 6.62 11.68 -14.03
CA ALA A 511 8.05 12.01 -14.00
C ALA A 511 8.55 12.39 -12.60
N GLY A 512 7.81 12.07 -11.53
CA GLY A 512 8.06 12.60 -10.18
C GLY A 512 8.49 11.55 -9.16
N TRP A 513 9.10 12.02 -8.08
CA TRP A 513 9.59 11.21 -6.96
C TRP A 513 8.44 10.86 -6.01
N GLY A 514 8.30 9.57 -5.68
CA GLY A 514 7.58 9.13 -4.48
C GLY A 514 8.50 9.12 -3.26
N GLY A 515 7.96 8.73 -2.10
CA GLY A 515 8.72 8.64 -0.86
C GLY A 515 7.85 8.59 0.38
N ILE A 516 8.48 8.87 1.52
CA ILE A 516 7.84 8.81 2.83
C ILE A 516 7.78 10.20 3.43
N MET A 517 6.60 10.56 3.92
CA MET A 517 6.38 11.78 4.69
C MET A 517 6.01 11.44 6.13
N VAL A 518 6.25 12.39 7.02
CA VAL A 518 5.90 12.33 8.44
C VAL A 518 5.17 13.58 8.86
N TYR A 519 4.09 13.42 9.61
CA TYR A 519 3.28 14.46 10.22
C TYR A 519 3.47 14.44 11.72
N ASN A 520 3.78 15.61 12.29
CA ASN A 520 4.05 15.79 13.71
C ASN A 520 2.93 16.56 14.44
N GLY A 521 1.75 16.70 13.83
CA GLY A 521 0.64 17.49 14.38
C GLY A 521 0.63 18.96 13.97
N ILE A 522 1.74 19.48 13.45
CA ILE A 522 1.87 20.85 12.95
C ILE A 522 1.97 20.85 11.43
N GLY A 523 2.77 19.95 10.88
CA GLY A 523 3.07 19.92 9.45
C GLY A 523 3.60 18.57 8.96
N TRP A 524 3.49 18.34 7.65
CA TRP A 524 4.15 17.26 6.94
C TRP A 524 5.60 17.62 6.63
N HIS A 525 6.49 16.66 6.85
CA HIS A 525 7.92 16.74 6.56
C HIS A 525 8.29 15.51 5.74
N GLN A 526 9.15 15.66 4.74
CA GLN A 526 9.64 14.50 4.01
C GLN A 526 10.76 13.80 4.78
N LEU A 527 10.68 12.48 4.88
CA LEU A 527 11.72 11.64 5.48
C LEU A 527 12.67 11.06 4.45
N CYS A 528 12.16 10.60 3.31
CA CYS A 528 12.97 10.09 2.21
C CYS A 528 12.28 10.29 0.86
N HIS A 529 13.05 10.23 -0.22
CA HIS A 529 12.57 10.08 -1.59
C HIS A 529 12.98 8.71 -2.12
N HIS A 530 12.24 8.20 -3.09
CA HIS A 530 12.62 7.00 -3.81
C HIS A 530 13.93 7.17 -4.58
N THR A 531 14.56 6.06 -4.95
CA THR A 531 15.83 6.07 -5.67
C THR A 531 15.70 6.51 -7.12
N ARG A 532 14.48 6.48 -7.69
CA ARG A 532 14.18 6.95 -9.04
C ARG A 532 12.84 7.69 -9.10
N VAL A 533 12.70 8.53 -10.12
CA VAL A 533 11.40 9.06 -10.54
C VAL A 533 10.46 7.93 -10.94
N ASP A 534 9.15 8.17 -10.83
CA ASP A 534 8.04 7.29 -11.21
C ASP A 534 7.85 6.03 -10.37
N LYS A 535 8.72 5.84 -9.39
CA LYS A 535 8.54 4.80 -8.38
C LYS A 535 7.36 5.14 -7.48
N LYS A 536 6.56 4.12 -7.20
CA LYS A 536 5.35 4.22 -6.36
C LYS A 536 5.62 3.61 -4.99
N CYS A 537 4.97 4.18 -3.99
CA CYS A 537 4.90 3.60 -2.65
C CYS A 537 3.45 3.24 -2.37
N LYS A 538 3.09 1.96 -2.39
CA LYS A 538 1.72 1.51 -2.05
C LYS A 538 1.59 0.94 -0.64
N ALA A 539 2.72 0.63 0.00
CA ALA A 539 2.73 0.01 1.31
C ALA A 539 3.68 0.74 2.26
N ILE A 540 3.22 0.97 3.49
CA ILE A 540 4.00 1.51 4.61
C ILE A 540 3.52 0.85 5.89
N PHE A 541 4.45 0.54 6.80
CA PHE A 541 4.15 -0.09 8.07
C PHE A 541 5.17 0.29 9.14
N VAL A 542 4.72 0.49 10.38
CA VAL A 542 5.59 0.73 11.53
C VAL A 542 5.57 -0.49 12.44
N THR A 543 6.75 -1.04 12.71
CA THR A 543 6.92 -2.22 13.57
C THR A 543 7.04 -1.84 15.05
N SER A 544 6.56 -2.71 15.93
CA SER A 544 6.61 -2.53 17.39
C SER A 544 7.89 -3.09 18.02
N GLU A 545 9.05 -2.95 17.35
CA GLU A 545 10.37 -3.55 17.70
C GLU A 545 10.59 -4.95 17.10
N ILE A 546 11.29 -5.01 15.96
CA ILE A 546 11.80 -6.27 15.37
C ILE A 546 13.31 -6.28 15.54
N ALA A 547 13.83 -7.34 16.18
CA ALA A 547 15.26 -7.47 16.50
C ALA A 547 15.82 -6.28 17.31
N GLY A 548 15.02 -5.70 18.21
CA GLY A 548 15.43 -4.59 19.08
C GLY A 548 15.35 -3.20 18.42
N GLU A 549 14.81 -3.10 17.20
CA GLU A 549 14.70 -1.82 16.48
C GLU A 549 13.27 -1.55 16.01
N ILE A 550 12.80 -0.32 16.23
CA ILE A 550 11.56 0.18 15.64
C ILE A 550 11.90 0.65 14.22
N ARG A 551 11.17 0.17 13.22
CA ARG A 551 11.40 0.52 11.81
C ARG A 551 10.11 0.93 11.13
N VAL A 552 10.20 1.97 10.30
CA VAL A 552 9.20 2.30 9.28
C VAL A 552 9.59 1.56 8.02
N TRP A 553 8.87 0.49 7.71
CA TRP A 553 9.02 -0.26 6.47
C TRP A 553 8.18 0.38 5.38
N PHE A 554 8.71 0.43 4.16
CA PHE A 554 8.00 0.97 3.02
C PHE A 554 8.45 0.31 1.73
N ALA A 555 7.59 0.39 0.73
CA ALA A 555 7.84 -0.16 -0.59
C ALA A 555 8.22 0.94 -1.58
N GLU A 556 9.27 0.70 -2.36
CA GLU A 556 9.56 1.38 -3.62
C GLU A 556 9.28 0.40 -4.76
N GLU A 557 8.01 0.37 -5.21
CA GLU A 557 7.44 -0.68 -6.04
C GLU A 557 7.66 -2.08 -5.45
N ASN A 558 8.53 -2.87 -6.08
CA ASN A 558 8.86 -4.23 -5.66
C ASN A 558 10.08 -4.29 -4.73
N LYS A 559 10.68 -3.14 -4.39
CA LYS A 559 11.79 -3.07 -3.44
C LYS A 559 11.26 -2.69 -2.06
N ILE A 560 11.66 -3.41 -1.02
CA ILE A 560 11.35 -3.04 0.36
C ILE A 560 12.55 -2.36 0.99
N ASP A 561 12.30 -1.20 1.59
CA ASP A 561 13.27 -0.42 2.35
C ASP A 561 12.71 -0.08 3.73
N TYR A 562 13.56 0.42 4.63
CA TYR A 562 13.12 0.87 5.94
C TYR A 562 13.90 2.09 6.45
N ILE A 563 13.24 2.84 7.32
CA ILE A 563 13.83 3.92 8.11
C ILE A 563 13.88 3.44 9.56
N LYS A 564 15.08 3.43 10.16
CA LYS A 564 15.23 3.16 11.59
C LYS A 564 14.65 4.32 12.40
N LEU A 565 13.84 3.97 13.39
CA LEU A 565 13.37 4.88 14.43
C LEU A 565 14.16 4.59 15.71
N SER A 566 14.39 5.62 16.51
CA SER A 566 14.95 5.41 17.85
C SER A 566 14.00 4.59 18.69
N GLY A 567 14.50 3.51 19.29
CA GLY A 567 13.79 2.71 20.28
C GLY A 567 13.85 3.31 21.69
N PHE A 568 14.77 4.25 21.94
CA PHE A 568 15.05 4.79 23.27
C PHE A 568 14.39 6.15 23.53
N THR A 569 14.22 6.98 22.50
CA THR A 569 13.71 8.35 22.63
C THR A 569 12.78 8.73 21.48
N ASN A 570 11.70 9.46 21.79
CA ASN A 570 10.87 10.10 20.75
C ASN A 570 11.58 11.29 20.10
N ASN A 571 12.58 11.85 20.78
CA ASN A 571 13.42 12.90 20.25
C ASN A 571 14.66 12.27 19.61
N ARG A 572 14.63 12.08 18.30
CA ARG A 572 15.74 11.47 17.54
C ARG A 572 17.06 12.23 17.66
N TYR A 573 17.04 13.45 18.18
CA TYR A 573 18.24 14.20 18.53
C TYR A 573 19.05 13.54 19.65
N ASP A 574 18.41 12.86 20.60
CA ASP A 574 19.08 12.27 21.76
C ASP A 574 19.62 10.85 21.47
N ASP A 575 19.53 10.39 20.22
CA ASP A 575 20.00 9.07 19.79
C ASP A 575 21.24 9.19 18.90
N ASP A 576 22.41 8.97 19.51
CA ASP A 576 23.71 9.02 18.84
C ASP A 576 23.93 7.88 17.82
N ALA A 577 23.04 6.87 17.77
CA ALA A 577 23.12 5.74 16.84
C ALA A 577 22.37 5.99 15.51
N MET A 578 21.79 7.18 15.31
CA MET A 578 21.11 7.53 14.07
C MET A 578 22.12 7.86 12.95
N ASP A 579 22.08 7.09 11.86
CA ASP A 579 22.84 7.37 10.63
C ASP A 579 22.11 8.43 9.79
N TYR A 580 22.86 9.43 9.31
CA TYR A 580 22.31 10.50 8.46
C TYR A 580 22.95 10.50 7.06
N ASP A 581 22.18 10.94 6.08
CA ASP A 581 22.63 11.02 4.68
C ASP A 581 23.69 12.10 4.48
N ILE A 582 24.58 11.83 3.51
CA ILE A 582 25.91 12.42 3.38
C ILE A 582 25.95 13.47 2.26
N THR A 583 24.92 13.50 1.39
CA THR A 583 24.82 14.42 0.26
C THR A 583 23.37 14.72 -0.12
N GLY A 584 22.99 16.00 -0.19
CA GLY A 584 21.80 16.44 -0.91
C GLY A 584 20.47 16.32 -0.17
N SER A 585 20.47 16.15 1.16
CA SER A 585 19.25 16.04 1.94
C SER A 585 18.51 17.37 1.99
N ASN A 586 17.32 17.41 1.37
CA ASN A 586 16.41 18.54 1.48
C ASN A 586 15.35 18.19 2.54
N LEU A 587 15.23 19.02 3.57
CA LEU A 587 14.07 19.04 4.45
C LEU A 587 13.09 20.08 3.90
N VAL A 588 11.94 19.61 3.42
CA VAL A 588 10.83 20.49 3.01
C VAL A 588 9.79 20.49 4.11
N THR A 589 9.40 21.69 4.56
CA THR A 589 8.38 21.87 5.60
C THR A 589 6.98 21.74 5.04
N SER A 590 5.97 21.72 5.91
CA SER A 590 4.60 22.01 5.50
C SER A 590 4.43 23.45 5.01
N TRP A 591 3.30 23.72 4.38
CA TRP A 591 2.79 25.08 4.23
C TRP A 591 2.47 25.68 5.60
N TRP A 592 3.04 26.84 5.88
CA TRP A 592 2.77 27.66 7.05
C TRP A 592 1.76 28.72 6.67
N ASP A 593 0.60 28.71 7.34
CA ASP A 593 -0.49 29.65 7.11
C ASP A 593 -0.72 30.61 8.29
N GLY A 594 0.17 30.62 9.29
CA GLY A 594 0.02 31.44 10.50
C GLY A 594 -1.29 31.21 11.26
N GLY A 595 -1.94 30.06 11.07
CA GLY A 595 -3.23 29.70 11.67
C GLY A 595 -4.47 30.22 10.94
N LEU A 596 -4.34 30.93 9.82
CA LEU A 596 -5.45 31.56 9.10
C LEU A 596 -5.34 31.39 7.58
N LYS A 597 -5.55 30.19 7.02
CA LYS A 597 -5.41 29.84 5.58
C LYS A 597 -5.74 30.95 4.57
N ASP A 598 -6.88 31.63 4.71
CA ASP A 598 -7.34 32.62 3.72
C ASP A 598 -6.81 34.04 3.91
N ALA A 599 -6.27 34.36 5.08
CA ALA A 599 -5.79 35.70 5.40
C ALA A 599 -4.40 35.94 4.78
N VAL A 600 -4.20 37.14 4.27
CA VAL A 600 -2.89 37.57 3.77
C VAL A 600 -1.98 37.96 4.95
N LYS A 601 -0.75 37.43 4.99
CA LYS A 601 0.25 37.77 6.02
C LYS A 601 1.46 38.45 5.44
N PHE A 602 2.07 39.27 6.27
CA PHE A 602 3.44 39.72 6.11
C PHE A 602 4.39 38.73 6.79
N TRP A 603 5.40 38.24 6.08
CA TRP A 603 6.38 37.28 6.59
C TRP A 603 7.69 38.01 6.87
N ASN A 604 8.16 37.97 8.12
CA ASN A 604 9.25 38.83 8.60
C ASN A 604 10.59 38.09 8.62
N ARG A 605 10.70 37.03 9.43
CA ARG A 605 11.94 36.26 9.59
C ARG A 605 11.70 34.80 9.90
N VAL A 606 12.72 33.99 9.65
CA VAL A 606 12.84 32.64 10.17
C VAL A 606 14.05 32.57 11.10
N ASN A 607 13.84 32.05 12.31
CA ASN A 607 14.90 31.69 13.24
C ASN A 607 15.06 30.17 13.25
N ILE A 608 16.29 29.68 13.29
CA ILE A 608 16.63 28.27 13.16
C ILE A 608 17.63 27.93 14.26
N ILE A 609 17.32 26.92 15.07
CA ILE A 609 18.24 26.32 16.03
C ILE A 609 18.81 25.08 15.35
N ALA A 610 20.11 25.08 15.09
CA ALA A 610 20.77 23.99 14.40
C ALA A 610 22.17 23.72 14.96
N ASP A 611 22.65 22.48 14.85
CA ASP A 611 24.05 22.14 15.00
C ASP A 611 24.66 22.03 13.60
N ILE A 612 25.44 23.03 13.18
CA ILE A 612 26.14 23.00 11.90
C ILE A 612 27.61 22.62 12.16
N PRO A 613 28.14 21.52 11.59
CA PRO A 613 29.53 21.14 11.77
C PRO A 613 30.46 22.10 11.02
N ALA A 614 31.75 22.15 11.39
CA ALA A 614 32.75 23.10 10.86
C ALA A 614 32.91 23.13 9.31
N LYS A 615 32.39 22.13 8.59
CA LYS A 615 32.37 22.04 7.12
C LYS A 615 30.98 21.74 6.55
N GLY A 616 29.95 22.00 7.34
CA GLY A 616 28.56 21.87 6.93
C GLY A 616 27.94 23.23 6.63
N SER A 617 26.84 23.23 5.88
CA SER A 617 26.00 24.41 5.70
C SER A 617 24.53 24.03 5.54
N ILE A 618 23.64 25.01 5.73
CA ILE A 618 22.22 24.88 5.46
C ILE A 618 21.82 25.99 4.49
N ASP A 619 21.43 25.64 3.26
CA ASP A 619 20.78 26.60 2.36
C ASP A 619 19.28 26.63 2.68
N VAL A 620 18.73 27.82 2.94
CA VAL A 620 17.31 27.99 3.23
C VAL A 620 16.66 28.64 2.03
N TYR A 621 15.68 27.96 1.44
CA TYR A 621 14.83 28.50 0.39
C TYR A 621 13.41 28.66 0.90
N TYR A 622 12.63 29.53 0.24
CA TYR A 622 11.21 29.65 0.49
C TYR A 622 10.39 29.71 -0.79
N VAL A 623 9.12 29.34 -0.67
CA VAL A 623 8.09 29.47 -1.70
C VAL A 623 6.84 30.07 -1.05
N LYS A 624 6.02 30.80 -1.83
CA LYS A 624 4.76 31.38 -1.37
C LYS A 624 3.57 30.92 -2.21
N ASP A 625 2.36 31.10 -1.68
CA ASP A 625 1.12 30.82 -2.41
C ASP A 625 1.06 31.58 -3.75
N GLY A 626 0.58 30.91 -4.79
CA GLY A 626 0.46 31.44 -6.15
C GLY A 626 1.74 31.40 -7.00
N PHE A 627 2.89 31.00 -6.46
CA PHE A 627 4.08 30.70 -7.28
C PHE A 627 3.90 29.39 -8.05
N ASN A 628 4.51 29.26 -9.22
CA ASN A 628 4.57 27.97 -9.93
C ASN A 628 5.60 27.07 -9.22
N TRP A 629 5.23 26.56 -8.05
CA TRP A 629 6.04 25.67 -7.23
C TRP A 629 6.45 24.36 -7.93
N LYS A 630 6.00 24.11 -9.16
CA LYS A 630 6.26 22.87 -9.93
C LYS A 630 7.70 22.73 -10.44
N SER A 631 8.57 23.70 -10.19
CA SER A 631 9.99 23.65 -10.57
C SER A 631 10.89 24.10 -9.42
N VAL A 632 11.96 23.34 -9.16
CA VAL A 632 13.05 23.74 -8.24
C VAL A 632 13.66 25.10 -8.65
N ALA A 633 13.50 25.51 -9.91
CA ALA A 633 13.94 26.81 -10.40
C ALA A 633 13.18 28.00 -9.78
N ASP A 634 11.99 27.76 -9.23
CA ASP A 634 11.15 28.81 -8.61
C ASP A 634 11.40 28.93 -7.10
N PHE A 635 12.33 28.16 -6.53
CA PHE A 635 12.75 28.29 -5.13
C PHE A 635 13.59 29.55 -4.96
N VAL A 636 13.13 30.45 -4.07
CA VAL A 636 13.87 31.67 -3.77
C VAL A 636 14.81 31.39 -2.61
N LEU A 637 16.12 31.54 -2.83
CA LEU A 637 17.11 31.42 -1.77
C LEU A 637 16.89 32.56 -0.76
N LEU A 638 16.60 32.20 0.48
CA LEU A 638 16.48 33.10 1.62
C LEU A 638 17.86 33.43 2.19
N GLY A 639 18.72 32.42 2.31
CA GLY A 639 20.08 32.60 2.83
C GLY A 639 20.86 31.30 2.97
N HIS A 640 22.15 31.45 3.26
CA HIS A 640 23.11 30.36 3.47
C HIS A 640 23.63 30.44 4.91
N LEU A 641 23.47 29.35 5.66
CA LEU A 641 23.90 29.25 7.05
C LEU A 641 25.11 28.34 7.20
N THR A 642 26.13 28.84 7.88
CA THR A 642 27.37 28.16 8.26
C THR A 642 27.57 28.32 9.77
N PRO A 643 28.50 27.59 10.40
CA PRO A 643 28.77 27.75 11.83
C PRO A 643 29.10 29.19 12.25
N GLU A 644 29.67 29.99 11.34
CA GLU A 644 30.04 31.40 11.55
C GLU A 644 28.82 32.33 11.61
N ASN A 645 27.64 31.88 11.14
CA ASN A 645 26.41 32.67 11.17
C ASN A 645 25.62 32.53 12.47
N LEU A 646 26.13 31.78 13.45
CA LEU A 646 25.45 31.57 14.73
C LEU A 646 25.46 32.88 15.53
N SER A 647 24.29 33.37 15.89
CA SER A 647 24.19 34.56 16.75
C SER A 647 24.57 34.25 18.20
N ASP A 648 24.84 35.30 18.98
CA ASP A 648 25.13 35.19 20.42
C ASP A 648 23.98 34.52 21.20
N ASP A 649 22.75 34.58 20.69
CA ASP A 649 21.56 33.95 21.28
C ASP A 649 21.47 32.44 20.98
N GLY A 650 22.42 31.89 20.22
CA GLY A 650 22.44 30.46 19.86
C GLY A 650 21.47 30.10 18.73
N GLU A 651 20.97 31.08 17.98
CA GLU A 651 20.08 30.89 16.83
C GLU A 651 20.70 31.42 15.53
N TYR A 652 20.32 30.82 14.40
CA TYR A 652 20.53 31.37 13.07
C TYR A 652 19.28 32.14 12.66
N SER A 653 19.43 33.37 12.15
CA SER A 653 18.28 34.20 11.74
C SER A 653 18.42 34.63 10.28
N LEU A 654 17.34 34.47 9.52
CA LEU A 654 17.23 34.92 8.13
C LEU A 654 15.97 35.77 7.98
N GLN A 655 16.12 36.94 7.34
CA GLN A 655 15.00 37.83 7.04
C GLN A 655 14.43 37.53 5.66
N PHE A 656 13.11 37.52 5.57
CA PHE A 656 12.44 37.50 4.27
C PHE A 656 12.64 38.85 3.56
N PRO A 657 12.55 38.89 2.22
CA PRO A 657 12.61 40.16 1.49
C PRO A 657 11.54 41.15 1.97
N ASP A 658 11.92 42.42 2.03
CA ASP A 658 11.03 43.51 2.43
C ASP A 658 9.71 43.46 1.64
N GLY A 659 8.59 43.45 2.37
CA GLY A 659 7.26 43.41 1.77
C GLY A 659 6.80 42.02 1.30
N LEU A 660 7.43 40.92 1.74
CA LEU A 660 6.94 39.57 1.44
C LEU A 660 5.54 39.36 2.03
N VAL A 661 4.55 39.40 1.15
CA VAL A 661 3.14 39.20 1.47
C VAL A 661 2.61 37.95 0.76
N ALA A 662 2.02 37.06 1.55
CA ALA A 662 1.55 35.75 1.13
C ALA A 662 0.50 35.20 2.12
N LYS A 663 -0.46 34.40 1.64
CA LYS A 663 -1.38 33.66 2.54
C LYS A 663 -0.65 32.51 3.23
N SER A 664 0.27 31.86 2.54
CA SER A 664 1.08 30.79 3.10
C SER A 664 2.48 30.77 2.49
N ILE A 665 3.45 30.28 3.26
CA ILE A 665 4.80 30.00 2.76
C ILE A 665 5.23 28.58 3.08
N GLN A 666 6.22 28.09 2.36
CA GLN A 666 6.89 26.82 2.64
C GLN A 666 8.39 27.05 2.68
N LEU A 667 9.09 26.37 3.57
CA LEU A 667 10.55 26.42 3.68
C LEU A 667 11.17 25.14 3.16
N ILE A 668 12.33 25.27 2.53
CA ILE A 668 13.16 24.16 2.07
C ILE A 668 14.55 24.38 2.64
N PHE A 669 15.03 23.45 3.46
CA PHE A 669 16.37 23.45 4.01
C PHE A 669 17.21 22.40 3.28
N ARG A 670 18.27 22.82 2.59
CA ARG A 670 19.25 21.92 2.00
C ARG A 670 20.42 21.77 2.96
N LEU A 671 20.57 20.57 3.53
CA LEU A 671 21.64 20.23 4.47
C LEU A 671 22.86 19.76 3.65
N ASN A 672 23.93 20.54 3.70
CA ASN A 672 25.16 20.23 2.97
C ASN A 672 26.26 19.81 3.96
N THR A 673 26.93 18.69 3.68
CA THR A 673 28.13 18.26 4.37
C THR A 673 29.03 17.48 3.42
N MET A 674 30.30 17.32 3.80
CA MET A 674 31.26 16.45 3.13
C MET A 674 31.56 15.18 3.96
N SER A 675 30.88 14.98 5.10
CA SER A 675 31.15 13.92 6.07
C SER A 675 29.87 13.24 6.53
N SER A 676 29.80 11.92 6.35
CA SER A 676 28.69 11.09 6.83
C SER A 676 28.53 11.08 8.35
N ALA A 677 29.64 11.23 9.07
CA ALA A 677 29.66 11.26 10.52
C ALA A 677 29.31 12.64 11.12
N ASN A 678 29.19 13.69 10.29
CA ASN A 678 29.03 15.07 10.75
C ASN A 678 28.15 15.85 9.75
N THR A 679 26.83 15.65 9.80
CA THR A 679 25.86 16.39 8.98
C THR A 679 25.23 17.55 9.78
N PRO A 680 24.83 18.68 9.16
CA PRO A 680 24.02 19.69 9.82
C PRO A 680 22.73 19.10 10.39
N ARG A 681 22.36 19.51 11.62
CA ARG A 681 21.14 19.05 12.29
C ARG A 681 20.26 20.26 12.62
N ILE A 682 19.02 20.28 12.14
CA ILE A 682 18.04 21.29 12.55
C ILE A 682 17.27 20.75 13.77
N LYS A 683 17.34 21.46 14.89
CA LYS A 683 16.62 21.11 16.12
C LYS A 683 15.24 21.75 16.18
N ALA A 684 15.17 23.02 15.78
CA ALA A 684 13.93 23.77 15.75
C ALA A 684 14.03 24.91 14.73
N TYR A 685 12.89 25.40 14.30
CA TYR A 685 12.80 26.68 13.61
C TYR A 685 11.50 27.37 14.00
N ASN A 686 11.50 28.70 13.94
CA ASN A 686 10.36 29.55 14.21
C ASN A 686 10.19 30.52 13.05
N ILE A 687 8.95 30.76 12.63
CA ILE A 687 8.62 31.68 11.56
C ILE A 687 7.78 32.81 12.13
N GLU A 688 8.28 34.04 11.96
CA GLU A 688 7.56 35.23 12.38
C GLU A 688 6.69 35.77 11.23
N SER A 689 5.40 35.92 11.50
CA SER A 689 4.45 36.52 10.56
C SER A 689 3.47 37.44 11.27
N ILE A 690 2.97 38.44 10.53
CA ILE A 690 1.94 39.37 10.99
C ILE A 690 0.75 39.26 10.05
N VAL A 691 -0.41 38.91 10.60
CA VAL A 691 -1.66 38.84 9.85
C VAL A 691 -2.12 40.26 9.55
N ARG A 692 -2.26 40.58 8.26
CA ARG A 692 -2.94 41.81 7.84
C ARG A 692 -4.41 41.48 7.64
N GLN A 693 -5.24 41.71 8.66
CA GLN A 693 -6.68 41.68 8.45
C GLN A 693 -7.04 42.77 7.44
N ILE A 694 -7.59 42.37 6.30
CA ILE A 694 -8.29 43.32 5.42
C ILE A 694 -9.62 43.56 6.14
N PRO A 695 -9.90 44.77 6.65
CA PRO A 695 -11.20 45.05 7.25
C PRO A 695 -12.26 44.86 6.17
N VAL A 696 -13.23 43.99 6.45
CA VAL A 696 -14.41 43.81 5.61
C VAL A 696 -15.55 44.54 6.29
N ASP A 697 -16.12 45.53 5.60
CA ASP A 697 -17.24 46.28 6.13
C ASP A 697 -18.52 45.44 6.06
N ALA A 698 -19.25 45.40 7.18
CA ALA A 698 -20.56 44.79 7.26
C ALA A 698 -21.62 45.89 7.42
N TYR A 699 -22.63 45.87 6.57
CA TYR A 699 -23.72 46.83 6.58
C TYR A 699 -24.99 46.13 7.05
N SER A 700 -25.57 46.60 8.14
CA SER A 700 -26.88 46.14 8.62
C SER A 700 -27.90 47.24 8.44
N PHE A 701 -28.98 46.95 7.74
CA PHE A 701 -30.06 47.89 7.49
C PHE A 701 -31.41 47.18 7.48
N ARG A 702 -32.46 47.97 7.62
CA ARG A 702 -33.85 47.51 7.67
C ARG A 702 -34.55 47.91 6.38
N ILE A 703 -35.23 46.96 5.77
CA ILE A 703 -36.06 47.18 4.57
C ILE A 703 -37.52 47.06 4.97
N LEU A 704 -38.29 48.11 4.77
CA LEU A 704 -39.74 48.07 4.96
C LEU A 704 -40.37 47.18 3.88
N LEU A 705 -41.22 46.24 4.29
CA LEU A 705 -41.99 45.36 3.42
C LEU A 705 -43.45 45.81 3.42
N ALA A 706 -43.81 46.64 2.44
CA ALA A 706 -45.14 47.22 2.32
C ALA A 706 -45.56 47.29 0.84
N ASN A 707 -46.86 47.42 0.60
CA ASN A 707 -47.38 47.70 -0.74
C ASN A 707 -47.31 49.21 -1.00
N ASN A 708 -47.08 49.62 -2.26
CA ASN A 708 -47.00 51.04 -2.66
C ASN A 708 -45.89 51.82 -1.94
N ILE A 709 -44.69 51.26 -1.84
CA ILE A 709 -43.56 51.93 -1.19
C ILE A 709 -43.10 53.11 -2.04
N THR A 710 -43.00 54.28 -1.41
CA THR A 710 -42.28 55.43 -1.98
C THR A 710 -40.78 55.24 -1.79
N LYS A 711 -40.05 55.10 -2.90
CA LYS A 711 -38.58 54.99 -2.94
C LYS A 711 -37.94 56.33 -2.55
N MET A 712 -36.64 56.31 -2.31
CA MET A 712 -35.88 57.53 -1.98
C MET A 712 -35.83 58.57 -3.12
N ASP A 713 -36.09 58.16 -4.36
CA ASP A 713 -36.24 59.07 -5.51
C ASP A 713 -37.64 59.69 -5.63
N LYS A 714 -38.50 59.48 -4.61
CA LYS A 714 -39.90 59.92 -4.53
C LYS A 714 -40.85 59.27 -5.53
N THR A 715 -40.42 58.23 -6.24
CA THR A 715 -41.32 57.41 -7.05
C THR A 715 -42.01 56.37 -6.18
N THR A 716 -43.30 56.12 -6.42
CA THR A 716 -44.05 55.06 -5.71
C THR A 716 -44.02 53.78 -6.54
N GLU A 717 -43.47 52.71 -5.97
CA GLU A 717 -43.50 51.37 -6.56
C GLU A 717 -44.84 50.71 -6.21
N SER A 718 -45.76 50.66 -7.17
CA SER A 718 -47.09 50.04 -6.98
C SER A 718 -47.17 48.58 -7.45
N THR A 719 -46.11 48.07 -8.09
CA THR A 719 -46.11 46.75 -8.75
C THR A 719 -45.67 45.59 -7.85
N ARG A 720 -44.80 45.84 -6.87
CA ARG A 720 -44.30 44.81 -5.94
C ARG A 720 -45.13 44.79 -4.66
N THR A 721 -45.58 43.61 -4.25
CA THR A 721 -46.20 43.41 -2.94
C THR A 721 -45.15 43.17 -1.86
N ALA A 722 -45.53 43.32 -0.58
CA ALA A 722 -44.67 42.99 0.55
C ALA A 722 -44.16 41.52 0.52
N ASN A 723 -44.95 40.59 -0.02
CA ASN A 723 -44.53 39.19 -0.19
C ASN A 723 -43.50 39.03 -1.30
N ASP A 724 -43.69 39.72 -2.44
CA ASP A 724 -42.75 39.65 -3.56
C ASP A 724 -41.37 40.16 -3.15
N MET A 725 -41.33 41.25 -2.38
CA MET A 725 -40.08 41.82 -1.85
C MET A 725 -39.37 40.87 -0.89
N TRP A 726 -40.11 40.14 -0.05
CA TRP A 726 -39.54 39.15 0.86
C TRP A 726 -38.95 37.96 0.11
N GLU A 727 -39.66 37.43 -0.89
CA GLU A 727 -39.18 36.32 -1.72
C GLU A 727 -38.00 36.73 -2.62
N GLU A 728 -37.95 37.98 -3.09
CA GLU A 728 -36.77 38.55 -3.75
C GLU A 728 -35.54 38.57 -2.83
N LEU A 729 -35.69 39.00 -1.57
CA LEU A 729 -34.59 39.00 -0.60
C LEU A 729 -34.12 37.59 -0.24
N LYS A 730 -35.05 36.63 -0.10
CA LYS A 730 -34.68 35.22 0.09
C LYS A 730 -33.92 34.67 -1.11
N ARG A 731 -34.38 34.96 -2.33
CA ARG A 731 -33.67 34.56 -3.56
C ARG A 731 -32.30 35.21 -3.66
N ALA A 732 -32.17 36.48 -3.29
CA ALA A 732 -30.89 37.18 -3.23
C ALA A 732 -29.92 36.54 -2.22
N ARG A 733 -30.41 36.13 -1.05
CA ARG A 733 -29.61 35.38 -0.05
C ARG A 733 -29.23 33.98 -0.51
N ALA A 734 -30.12 33.29 -1.22
CA ALA A 734 -29.88 31.94 -1.71
C ALA A 734 -28.87 31.88 -2.88
N LYS A 735 -28.61 33.02 -3.54
CA LYS A 735 -27.59 33.11 -4.59
C LYS A 735 -26.20 33.16 -3.98
N ASN A 736 -25.28 32.37 -4.54
CA ASN A 736 -23.83 32.43 -4.24
C ASN A 736 -23.12 33.56 -5.01
N GLU A 737 -23.84 34.61 -5.40
CA GLU A 737 -23.29 35.74 -6.16
C GLU A 737 -23.53 37.04 -5.39
N PRO A 738 -22.54 37.95 -5.34
CA PRO A 738 -22.71 39.22 -4.64
C PRO A 738 -23.80 40.10 -5.27
N VAL A 739 -24.64 40.71 -4.43
CA VAL A 739 -25.65 41.69 -4.83
C VAL A 739 -25.12 43.12 -4.74
N LEU A 740 -25.67 44.01 -5.56
CA LEU A 740 -25.38 45.45 -5.45
C LEU A 740 -26.30 46.08 -4.41
N VAL A 741 -25.71 46.76 -3.43
CA VAL A 741 -26.41 47.56 -2.43
C VAL A 741 -26.03 49.01 -2.62
N SER A 742 -26.99 49.83 -3.03
CA SER A 742 -26.80 51.26 -3.25
C SER A 742 -27.31 52.07 -2.06
N PHE A 743 -26.39 52.78 -1.41
CA PHE A 743 -26.66 53.83 -0.44
C PHE A 743 -26.61 55.21 -1.14
N PRO A 744 -27.13 56.29 -0.54
CA PRO A 744 -27.11 57.64 -1.14
C PRO A 744 -25.72 58.13 -1.57
N GLN A 745 -24.64 57.63 -0.98
CA GLN A 745 -23.26 58.09 -1.21
C GLN A 745 -22.29 57.00 -1.69
N LYS A 746 -22.69 55.73 -1.66
CA LYS A 746 -21.82 54.58 -1.99
C LYS A 746 -22.66 53.45 -2.54
N THR A 747 -22.18 52.76 -3.58
CA THR A 747 -22.70 51.45 -3.97
C THR A 747 -21.64 50.40 -3.63
N VAL A 748 -22.05 49.35 -2.92
CA VAL A 748 -21.16 48.22 -2.58
C VAL A 748 -21.66 46.95 -3.23
N ARG A 749 -20.73 46.06 -3.55
CA ARG A 749 -21.02 44.70 -3.97
C ARG A 749 -20.84 43.81 -2.74
N GLY A 750 -21.86 43.07 -2.33
CA GLY A 750 -21.79 42.32 -1.07
C GLY A 750 -22.70 41.09 -1.02
N MET A 751 -22.37 40.19 -0.09
CA MET A 751 -23.11 38.95 0.16
C MET A 751 -24.10 39.16 1.30
N VAL A 752 -25.36 38.75 1.12
CA VAL A 752 -26.36 38.80 2.18
C VAL A 752 -26.04 37.73 3.23
N SER A 753 -25.42 38.14 4.33
CA SER A 753 -24.99 37.24 5.41
C SER A 753 -26.09 36.92 6.40
N HIS A 754 -27.04 37.85 6.58
CA HIS A 754 -28.17 37.68 7.47
C HIS A 754 -29.44 38.26 6.85
N LEU A 755 -30.54 37.52 6.97
CA LEU A 755 -31.86 37.95 6.55
C LEU A 755 -32.87 37.40 7.55
N GLN A 756 -33.55 38.30 8.26
CA GLN A 756 -34.61 37.95 9.19
C GLN A 756 -35.81 38.86 9.00
N GLU A 757 -36.99 38.25 9.01
CA GLU A 757 -38.24 38.98 9.03
C GLU A 757 -38.61 39.34 10.47
N THR A 758 -38.99 40.59 10.68
CA THR A 758 -39.36 41.14 11.97
C THR A 758 -40.58 42.04 11.82
N THR A 759 -41.39 42.15 12.86
CA THR A 759 -42.46 43.14 12.96
C THR A 759 -42.00 44.27 13.88
N TYR A 760 -42.06 45.49 13.38
CA TYR A 760 -41.68 46.69 14.13
C TYR A 760 -42.93 47.47 14.53
N ARG A 761 -43.00 47.84 15.81
CA ARG A 761 -44.08 48.65 16.37
C ARG A 761 -43.65 50.11 16.32
N PHE A 762 -44.40 50.95 15.63
CA PHE A 762 -44.18 52.39 15.64
C PHE A 762 -45.49 53.14 15.93
N LYS A 763 -45.39 54.18 16.75
CA LYS A 763 -46.48 55.11 17.04
C LYS A 763 -46.00 56.51 16.65
N PRO A 764 -46.37 57.01 15.46
CA PRO A 764 -46.00 58.35 15.04
C PRO A 764 -46.54 59.40 16.03
N ASP A 765 -45.73 60.42 16.32
CA ASP A 765 -46.18 61.54 17.15
C ASP A 765 -47.44 62.18 16.53
N GLY A 766 -48.50 62.28 17.33
CA GLY A 766 -49.80 62.82 16.91
C GLY A 766 -50.83 61.80 16.42
N MET A 767 -50.49 60.51 16.29
CA MET A 767 -51.47 59.45 15.98
C MET A 767 -51.87 58.66 17.23
N ARG A 768 -53.18 58.39 17.40
CA ARG A 768 -53.72 57.59 18.51
C ARG A 768 -53.54 56.08 18.33
N ASN A 769 -53.40 55.62 17.08
CA ASN A 769 -53.36 54.20 16.74
C ASN A 769 -51.92 53.73 16.53
N GLU A 770 -51.65 52.50 16.95
CA GLU A 770 -50.37 51.83 16.73
C GLU A 770 -50.33 51.21 15.35
N THR A 771 -49.21 51.38 14.64
CA THR A 771 -48.99 50.77 13.33
C THR A 771 -47.91 49.70 13.45
N TRP A 772 -48.23 48.50 12.96
CA TRP A 772 -47.30 47.38 12.89
C TRP A 772 -46.76 47.28 11.48
N GLU A 773 -45.46 47.47 11.33
CA GLU A 773 -44.79 47.41 10.04
C GLU A 773 -44.00 46.12 9.91
N ARG A 774 -44.11 45.50 8.75
CA ARG A 774 -43.37 44.30 8.39
C ARG A 774 -42.00 44.75 7.85
N VAL A 775 -40.91 44.25 8.43
CA VAL A 775 -39.55 44.72 8.13
C VAL A 775 -38.61 43.54 7.96
N ALA A 776 -37.81 43.55 6.89
CA ALA A 776 -36.67 42.66 6.73
C ALA A 776 -35.42 43.31 7.33
N SER A 777 -34.83 42.67 8.33
CA SER A 777 -33.48 42.99 8.82
C SER A 777 -32.47 42.27 7.94
N VAL A 778 -31.66 43.05 7.21
CA VAL A 778 -30.68 42.54 6.25
C VAL A 778 -29.29 42.94 6.72
N SER A 779 -28.36 41.97 6.76
CA SER A 779 -26.94 42.28 6.85
C SER A 779 -26.22 41.82 5.59
N VAL A 780 -25.35 42.69 5.08
CA VAL A 780 -24.57 42.47 3.87
C VAL A 780 -23.10 42.66 4.22
N ILE A 781 -22.26 41.68 3.87
CA ILE A 781 -20.81 41.74 4.01
C ILE A 781 -20.23 42.15 2.65
N GLU A 782 -19.39 43.18 2.60
CA GLU A 782 -18.74 43.63 1.37
C GLU A 782 -17.93 42.47 0.76
N ALA A 783 -18.16 42.18 -0.51
CA ALA A 783 -17.46 41.12 -1.22
C ALA A 783 -16.11 41.69 -1.70
N THR A 784 -15.01 41.22 -1.10
CA THR A 784 -13.62 41.57 -1.47
C THR A 784 -13.09 40.73 -2.62
#